data_AF-A0A2E8JXR8-F1
#
_entry.id   AF-A0A2E8JXR8-F1
#
_cell.length_a   1.000
_cell.length_b   1.000
_cell.length_c   1.000
_cell.angle_alpha   90.00
_cell.angle_beta   90.00
_cell.angle_gamma   90.00
#
_symmetry.space_group_name_H-M   'P 1'
#
loop_
_entity.id
_entity.type
_entity.pdbx_description
1 polymer ?
#
loop_
_entity_poly.entity_id
_entity_poly.type
_entity_poly.pdbx_seq_one_letter_code
_entity_poly.pdbx_strand_id
1 'polypeptide(L)'
;MQKSGSSIVRRLVRTIALIISVTMAAPVMAQGAGGVADPMSLRSTMDLFGRYTTLEPEQRIAIESAHDRYLEAYEQLREGEIQEFLDLAQQSEAGSSGRMPDLDQMERLLVKWNNVNRRVGALDARLFEEIGAGLDAEQGDALARVGLIRGRQRFQGANGMLGRRQDGGIDTAFWRIEPTEAERLAVDDILRGYEAVMPRLVEDHSKASVGMVRDILRSMNESGYANLTREQMQDPEVVQDVMAAMSSAQQAAMQPMFEAMTEIEDRGISASKGFRTRLAPDRWYRMKRIWMSSAFPGTGMGLTGGNELDVPRHAKGVRAAIADDPDRVAALESILGDWYAKEDRQTDELIELSRQEAAQEFLDPMNLGNVAPNAVRDVHVARREAAEGAIRALLELIPDPEARAAIEKRIKDGESVIVQGGYEIPVKPRKVESDVEDPAERKDRMRIANATAARYIPIPISREDLDFFGWLMGMDAGEALVMETLHADYLDTWTATIEPLAEKVKGGLGSVQTHGGDVDVIEERAARNRAALEAVLELEDDFFDEIGLTIGDDARKGGLEAMRVQRAFDRIDSITSRRFDALFGIPLIEPASPYRLLFEMELDDAVRDRIREDIIERNADLRAVVEGREIDRLESDVAFGIATAPLAYGEDFYGGTVEEAMAASAAMSQRYLELARERASVRRSETTNRRNAVQAVVDESVIPGLSSLDGLRFQLEMFEQGWGGVRKSHDGLDIALKVLRMDDLDEDQAVTVETLLVDHLERETELIEDLATDMSMEIERFDSSGRPNEKFVFRRGEIQERLIQKLLAILTPEQIARVPALANRAD
;
A
#
# COMPACT_ATOMS: atom_id res chain seq x y z
N MET A 1 45.52 15.82 3.43
CA MET A 1 44.71 16.17 2.24
C MET A 1 44.30 14.95 1.39
N GLN A 2 45.05 13.85 1.34
CA GLN A 2 44.65 12.58 0.66
C GLN A 2 43.32 11.96 1.14
N LYS A 3 42.89 12.20 2.39
CA LYS A 3 41.61 11.69 2.94
C LYS A 3 40.35 12.35 2.35
N SER A 4 40.45 13.51 1.70
CA SER A 4 39.29 14.27 1.19
C SER A 4 38.83 13.83 -0.21
N GLY A 5 39.75 13.49 -1.12
CA GLY A 5 39.40 13.03 -2.47
C GLY A 5 38.71 11.66 -2.47
N SER A 6 39.14 10.77 -1.56
CA SER A 6 38.56 9.44 -1.37
C SER A 6 37.10 9.46 -0.89
N SER A 7 36.66 10.49 -0.14
CA SER A 7 35.26 10.57 0.31
C SER A 7 34.31 11.09 -0.76
N ILE A 8 34.82 11.85 -1.74
CA ILE A 8 34.05 12.43 -2.86
C ILE A 8 33.76 11.34 -3.90
N VAL A 9 34.77 10.54 -4.27
CA VAL A 9 34.60 9.37 -5.16
C VAL A 9 33.64 8.34 -4.54
N ARG A 10 33.71 8.12 -3.22
CA ARG A 10 32.76 7.27 -2.46
C ARG A 10 31.31 7.78 -2.49
N ARG A 11 31.10 9.10 -2.55
CA ARG A 11 29.75 9.69 -2.71
C ARG A 11 29.27 9.55 -4.14
N LEU A 12 30.14 9.78 -5.13
CA LEU A 12 29.79 9.71 -6.56
C LEU A 12 29.29 8.32 -6.98
N VAL A 13 30.04 7.27 -6.64
CA VAL A 13 29.67 5.88 -6.96
C VAL A 13 28.39 5.46 -6.24
N ARG A 14 28.21 5.86 -4.97
CA ARG A 14 26.96 5.65 -4.25
C ARG A 14 25.80 6.38 -4.92
N THR A 15 25.98 7.61 -5.36
CA THR A 15 24.94 8.39 -6.05
C THR A 15 24.58 7.78 -7.41
N ILE A 16 25.55 7.32 -8.20
CA ILE A 16 25.28 6.68 -9.50
C ILE A 16 24.59 5.33 -9.33
N ALA A 17 25.07 4.49 -8.42
CA ALA A 17 24.44 3.21 -8.10
C ALA A 17 23.03 3.41 -7.53
N LEU A 18 22.83 4.42 -6.67
CA LEU A 18 21.51 4.80 -6.16
C LEU A 18 20.62 5.32 -7.29
N ILE A 19 21.12 6.15 -8.21
CA ILE A 19 20.35 6.63 -9.37
C ILE A 19 19.93 5.45 -10.24
N ILE A 20 20.82 4.52 -10.58
CA ILE A 20 20.51 3.34 -11.40
C ILE A 20 19.46 2.46 -10.69
N SER A 21 19.70 2.11 -9.41
CA SER A 21 18.78 1.27 -8.63
C SER A 21 17.43 1.93 -8.33
N VAL A 22 17.36 3.27 -8.28
CA VAL A 22 16.13 4.03 -7.98
C VAL A 22 15.36 4.42 -9.25
N THR A 23 16.02 4.61 -10.39
CA THR A 23 15.35 4.88 -11.67
C THR A 23 14.48 3.72 -12.16
N MET A 24 14.73 2.50 -11.67
CA MET A 24 14.02 1.29 -12.08
C MET A 24 13.12 0.69 -10.97
N ALA A 25 13.10 1.29 -9.78
CA ALA A 25 12.34 0.84 -8.61
C ALA A 25 11.10 1.69 -8.31
N ALA A 26 10.34 2.08 -9.34
CA ALA A 26 9.01 2.67 -9.13
C ALA A 26 8.00 1.60 -8.68
N PRO A 27 6.97 1.94 -7.89
CA PRO A 27 5.84 1.05 -7.66
C PRO A 27 5.17 0.76 -9.00
N VAL A 28 4.91 -0.52 -9.24
CA VAL A 28 4.30 -1.07 -10.44
C VAL A 28 2.96 -1.66 -10.01
N MET A 29 1.99 -1.81 -10.90
CA MET A 29 0.72 -2.44 -10.58
C MET A 29 0.47 -3.55 -11.59
N ALA A 30 0.99 -4.73 -11.27
CA ALA A 30 0.44 -6.02 -11.65
C ALA A 30 0.94 -6.73 -12.91
N GLN A 31 1.46 -6.08 -13.94
CA GLN A 31 2.09 -6.82 -15.07
C GLN A 31 3.12 -6.01 -15.86
N GLY A 32 3.14 -4.69 -15.78
CA GLY A 32 4.26 -3.85 -16.17
C GLY A 32 5.47 -4.13 -15.29
N ALA A 33 6.60 -3.54 -15.62
CA ALA A 33 7.79 -3.64 -14.81
C ALA A 33 8.59 -2.36 -15.02
N GLY A 34 9.29 -1.88 -13.97
CA GLY A 34 9.91 -0.56 -13.90
C GLY A 34 10.37 -0.03 -15.26
N GLY A 35 9.62 0.91 -15.83
CA GLY A 35 9.84 1.38 -17.21
C GLY A 35 8.69 1.19 -18.20
N VAL A 36 7.78 0.24 -17.98
CA VAL A 36 6.69 -0.12 -18.91
C VAL A 36 5.34 -0.05 -18.18
N ALA A 37 4.31 0.41 -18.87
CA ALA A 37 2.95 0.49 -18.34
C ALA A 37 2.41 -0.87 -17.89
N ASP A 38 1.46 -0.85 -16.96
CA ASP A 38 0.60 -1.99 -16.65
C ASP A 38 -0.60 -2.07 -17.61
N PRO A 39 -1.23 -3.23 -17.83
CA PRO A 39 -2.48 -3.31 -18.57
C PRO A 39 -3.58 -2.50 -17.87
N MET A 40 -4.53 -1.98 -18.63
CA MET A 40 -5.74 -1.40 -18.02
C MET A 40 -6.56 -2.50 -17.36
N SER A 41 -6.95 -2.32 -16.10
CA SER A 41 -7.96 -3.16 -15.46
C SER A 41 -9.35 -2.87 -16.06
N LEU A 42 -10.27 -3.83 -16.02
CA LEU A 42 -11.66 -3.63 -16.41
C LEU A 42 -12.29 -2.52 -15.58
N ARG A 43 -12.01 -2.50 -14.27
CA ARG A 43 -12.45 -1.44 -13.36
C ARG A 43 -11.93 -0.06 -13.80
N SER A 44 -10.63 0.07 -14.05
CA SER A 44 -10.04 1.32 -14.54
C SER A 44 -10.62 1.73 -15.88
N THR A 45 -10.94 0.77 -16.75
CA THR A 45 -11.60 1.01 -18.03
C THR A 45 -12.99 1.61 -17.80
N MET A 46 -13.83 0.97 -16.99
CA MET A 46 -15.18 1.43 -16.64
C MET A 46 -15.16 2.80 -15.93
N ASP A 47 -14.28 2.98 -14.94
CA ASP A 47 -14.13 4.23 -14.19
C ASP A 47 -13.70 5.39 -15.11
N LEU A 48 -12.92 5.12 -16.17
CA LEU A 48 -12.53 6.13 -17.15
C LEU A 48 -13.68 6.48 -18.10
N PHE A 49 -14.49 5.51 -18.52
CA PHE A 49 -15.69 5.77 -19.31
C PHE A 49 -16.72 6.59 -18.54
N GLY A 50 -16.99 6.22 -17.28
CA GLY A 50 -17.97 6.89 -16.41
C GLY A 50 -17.70 8.39 -16.18
N ARG A 51 -16.45 8.85 -16.41
CA ARG A 51 -16.13 10.29 -16.38
C ARG A 51 -16.84 11.07 -17.49
N TYR A 52 -16.99 10.47 -18.66
CA TYR A 52 -17.34 11.16 -19.90
C TYR A 52 -18.67 10.69 -20.49
N THR A 53 -19.11 9.47 -20.19
CA THR A 53 -20.36 8.91 -20.71
C THR A 53 -20.93 7.84 -19.80
N THR A 54 -22.22 7.61 -19.88
CA THR A 54 -22.88 6.41 -19.35
C THR A 54 -22.83 5.28 -20.39
N LEU A 55 -22.69 4.05 -19.91
CA LEU A 55 -22.70 2.83 -20.72
C LEU A 55 -23.91 1.99 -20.32
N GLU A 56 -24.64 1.50 -21.32
CA GLU A 56 -25.75 0.57 -21.10
C GLU A 56 -25.22 -0.79 -20.58
N PRO A 57 -26.02 -1.55 -19.80
CA PRO A 57 -25.60 -2.86 -19.28
C PRO A 57 -25.06 -3.82 -20.36
N GLU A 58 -25.71 -3.87 -21.52
CA GLU A 58 -25.28 -4.70 -22.66
C GLU A 58 -23.93 -4.25 -23.23
N GLN A 59 -23.66 -2.95 -23.26
CA GLN A 59 -22.38 -2.39 -23.71
C GLN A 59 -21.25 -2.72 -22.73
N ARG A 60 -21.53 -2.68 -21.42
CA ARG A 60 -20.57 -3.06 -20.37
C ARG A 60 -20.13 -4.52 -20.55
N ILE A 61 -21.07 -5.44 -20.77
CA ILE A 61 -20.79 -6.86 -21.05
C ILE A 61 -19.98 -7.02 -22.35
N ALA A 62 -20.31 -6.27 -23.41
CA ALA A 62 -19.57 -6.35 -24.67
C ALA A 62 -18.11 -5.90 -24.52
N ILE A 63 -17.85 -4.90 -23.67
CA ILE A 63 -16.49 -4.43 -23.37
C ILE A 63 -15.67 -5.52 -22.65
N GLU A 64 -16.28 -6.33 -21.78
CA GLU A 64 -15.58 -7.43 -21.10
C GLU A 64 -14.92 -8.39 -22.10
N SER A 65 -15.61 -8.76 -23.17
CA SER A 65 -15.05 -9.68 -24.18
C SER A 65 -13.86 -9.09 -24.94
N ALA A 66 -13.88 -7.78 -25.24
CA ALA A 66 -12.75 -7.09 -25.84
C ALA A 66 -11.57 -6.98 -24.85
N HIS A 67 -11.89 -6.76 -23.58
CA HIS A 67 -10.92 -6.66 -22.50
C HIS A 67 -10.23 -8.00 -22.22
N ASP A 68 -10.94 -9.13 -22.25
CA ASP A 68 -10.36 -10.47 -22.11
C ASP A 68 -9.28 -10.74 -23.17
N ARG A 69 -9.58 -10.45 -24.44
CA ARG A 69 -8.60 -10.58 -25.53
C ARG A 69 -7.41 -9.64 -25.37
N TYR A 70 -7.65 -8.45 -24.82
CA TYR A 70 -6.58 -7.51 -24.52
C TYR A 70 -5.66 -8.04 -23.41
N LEU A 71 -6.21 -8.58 -22.32
CA LEU A 71 -5.42 -9.15 -21.23
C LEU A 71 -4.63 -10.38 -21.68
N GLU A 72 -5.23 -11.28 -22.46
CA GLU A 72 -4.53 -12.46 -23.01
C GLU A 72 -3.34 -12.03 -23.89
N ALA A 73 -3.55 -11.05 -24.77
CA ALA A 73 -2.49 -10.51 -25.61
C ALA A 73 -1.41 -9.78 -24.80
N TYR A 74 -1.80 -9.14 -23.70
CA TYR A 74 -0.87 -8.48 -22.78
C TYR A 74 -0.01 -9.49 -22.03
N GLU A 75 -0.59 -10.60 -21.57
CA GLU A 75 0.11 -11.68 -20.89
C GLU A 75 1.16 -12.31 -21.81
N GLN A 76 0.83 -12.57 -23.08
CA GLN A 76 1.80 -13.03 -24.07
C GLN A 76 2.95 -12.03 -24.29
N LEU A 77 2.64 -10.73 -24.34
CA LEU A 77 3.67 -9.68 -24.43
C LEU A 77 4.54 -9.63 -23.16
N ARG A 78 3.93 -9.90 -22.00
CA ARG A 78 4.58 -9.91 -20.69
C ARG A 78 5.59 -11.04 -20.56
N GLU A 79 5.18 -12.25 -20.93
CA GLU A 79 6.01 -13.45 -20.87
C GLU A 79 7.10 -13.48 -21.96
N GLY A 80 6.90 -12.74 -23.05
CA GLY A 80 7.87 -12.57 -24.14
C GLY A 80 8.71 -11.30 -24.04
N GLU A 81 8.36 -10.29 -24.85
CA GLU A 81 9.21 -9.10 -25.08
C GLU A 81 9.48 -8.27 -23.82
N ILE A 82 8.51 -8.17 -22.89
CA ILE A 82 8.70 -7.45 -21.62
C ILE A 82 9.67 -8.22 -20.72
N GLN A 83 9.53 -9.54 -20.59
CA GLN A 83 10.47 -10.34 -19.79
C GLN A 83 11.88 -10.23 -20.35
N GLU A 84 12.05 -10.30 -21.68
CA GLU A 84 13.36 -10.11 -22.29
C GLU A 84 13.95 -8.70 -22.06
N PHE A 85 13.10 -7.67 -22.00
CA PHE A 85 13.53 -6.32 -21.64
C PHE A 85 13.99 -6.27 -20.18
N LEU A 86 13.27 -6.92 -19.27
CA LEU A 86 13.61 -6.97 -17.85
C LEU A 86 14.87 -7.77 -17.58
N ASP A 87 15.06 -8.90 -18.25
CA ASP A 87 16.29 -9.69 -18.14
C ASP A 87 17.50 -8.85 -18.60
N LEU A 88 17.33 -8.05 -19.66
CA LEU A 88 18.38 -7.13 -20.14
C LEU A 88 18.59 -5.96 -19.17
N ALA A 89 17.53 -5.40 -18.59
CA ALA A 89 17.61 -4.36 -17.58
C ALA A 89 18.33 -4.89 -16.33
N GLN A 90 17.99 -6.08 -15.85
CA GLN A 90 18.64 -6.74 -14.72
C GLN A 90 20.10 -7.06 -15.00
N GLN A 91 20.46 -7.51 -16.20
CA GLN A 91 21.86 -7.68 -16.62
C GLN A 91 22.63 -6.36 -16.65
N SER A 92 21.93 -5.24 -16.81
CA SER A 92 22.49 -3.88 -16.82
C SER A 92 22.55 -3.27 -15.40
N GLU A 93 21.59 -3.60 -14.54
CA GLU A 93 21.49 -3.21 -13.12
C GLU A 93 22.33 -4.07 -12.19
N ALA A 94 22.67 -5.30 -12.59
CA ALA A 94 23.59 -6.17 -11.89
C ALA A 94 25.00 -5.55 -11.90
N GLY A 95 25.15 -4.52 -11.06
CA GLY A 95 26.39 -3.96 -10.55
C GLY A 95 27.16 -4.95 -9.67
N SER A 96 27.08 -6.25 -9.98
CA SER A 96 27.88 -7.32 -9.41
C SER A 96 29.36 -7.23 -9.82
N SER A 97 29.75 -6.27 -10.66
CA SER A 97 31.14 -6.08 -11.10
C SER A 97 31.74 -4.69 -10.85
N GLY A 98 30.97 -3.72 -10.32
CA GLY A 98 31.47 -2.35 -10.14
C GLY A 98 31.89 -1.65 -11.45
N ARG A 99 31.49 -2.17 -12.62
CA ARG A 99 31.74 -1.58 -13.93
C ARG A 99 30.52 -0.78 -14.39
N MET A 100 30.75 0.38 -15.02
CA MET A 100 29.68 1.09 -15.72
C MET A 100 29.10 0.20 -16.84
N PRO A 101 27.79 0.26 -17.12
CA PRO A 101 27.21 -0.40 -18.28
C PRO A 101 27.90 0.05 -19.56
N ASP A 102 28.05 -0.87 -20.52
CA ASP A 102 28.58 -0.54 -21.84
C ASP A 102 27.57 0.25 -22.68
N LEU A 103 28.05 1.12 -23.57
CA LEU A 103 27.19 1.95 -24.40
C LEU A 103 26.29 1.11 -25.32
N ASP A 104 26.81 0.03 -25.91
CA ASP A 104 26.04 -0.87 -26.79
C ASP A 104 24.96 -1.63 -26.01
N GLN A 105 25.18 -1.90 -24.71
CA GLN A 105 24.18 -2.49 -23.83
C GLN A 105 23.03 -1.51 -23.57
N MET A 106 23.34 -0.25 -23.26
CA MET A 106 22.34 0.79 -23.04
C MET A 106 21.55 1.15 -24.31
N GLU A 107 22.20 1.14 -25.48
CA GLU A 107 21.49 1.35 -26.75
C GLU A 107 20.51 0.21 -27.06
N ARG A 108 20.90 -1.05 -26.82
CA ARG A 108 20.00 -2.20 -26.95
C ARG A 108 18.82 -2.11 -25.97
N LEU A 109 19.08 -1.71 -24.73
CA LEU A 109 18.05 -1.53 -23.71
C LEU A 109 17.00 -0.49 -24.16
N LEU A 110 17.45 0.66 -24.66
CA LEU A 110 16.56 1.72 -25.17
C LEU A 110 15.75 1.28 -26.39
N VAL A 111 16.34 0.52 -27.31
CA VAL A 111 15.62 -0.02 -28.47
C VAL A 111 14.54 -1.00 -28.01
N LYS A 112 14.86 -1.91 -27.07
CA LYS A 112 13.87 -2.84 -26.50
C LYS A 112 12.74 -2.09 -25.78
N TRP A 113 13.08 -1.14 -24.93
CA TRP A 113 12.10 -0.30 -24.22
C TRP A 113 11.12 0.41 -25.17
N ASN A 114 11.63 1.02 -26.25
CA ASN A 114 10.78 1.67 -27.25
C ASN A 114 9.89 0.67 -28.00
N ASN A 115 10.41 -0.50 -28.34
CA ASN A 115 9.65 -1.54 -29.01
C ASN A 115 8.50 -2.05 -28.14
N VAL A 116 8.77 -2.34 -26.87
CA VAL A 116 7.77 -2.78 -25.89
C VAL A 116 6.67 -1.73 -25.74
N ASN A 117 7.00 -0.46 -25.52
CA ASN A 117 6.00 0.60 -25.39
C ASN A 117 5.14 0.78 -26.66
N ARG A 118 5.74 0.61 -27.83
CA ARG A 118 5.01 0.62 -29.11
C ARG A 118 4.05 -0.57 -29.23
N ARG A 119 4.44 -1.75 -28.74
CA ARG A 119 3.56 -2.93 -28.69
C ARG A 119 2.40 -2.74 -27.73
N VAL A 120 2.66 -2.24 -26.53
CA VAL A 120 1.61 -1.88 -25.57
C VAL A 120 0.63 -0.89 -26.21
N GLY A 121 1.13 0.15 -26.88
CA GLY A 121 0.26 1.11 -27.56
C GLY A 121 -0.57 0.52 -28.71
N ALA A 122 -0.07 -0.50 -29.40
CA ALA A 122 -0.83 -1.22 -30.41
C ALA A 122 -1.94 -2.10 -29.79
N LEU A 123 -1.69 -2.70 -28.63
CA LEU A 123 -2.71 -3.43 -27.87
C LEU A 123 -3.78 -2.49 -27.34
N ASP A 124 -3.40 -1.34 -26.76
CA ASP A 124 -4.35 -0.33 -26.30
C ASP A 124 -5.23 0.17 -27.47
N ALA A 125 -4.64 0.46 -28.63
CA ALA A 125 -5.39 0.92 -29.81
C ALA A 125 -6.39 -0.13 -30.31
N ARG A 126 -6.00 -1.41 -30.32
CA ARG A 126 -6.88 -2.52 -30.70
C ARG A 126 -8.04 -2.68 -29.71
N LEU A 127 -7.77 -2.59 -28.41
CA LEU A 127 -8.82 -2.62 -27.38
C LEU A 127 -9.85 -1.53 -27.64
N PHE A 128 -9.40 -0.28 -27.85
CA PHE A 128 -10.32 0.82 -28.10
C PHE A 128 -11.07 0.69 -29.43
N GLU A 129 -10.44 0.16 -30.49
CA GLU A 129 -11.12 -0.14 -31.75
C GLU A 129 -12.24 -1.18 -31.57
N GLU A 130 -11.96 -2.26 -30.83
CA GLU A 130 -12.94 -3.32 -30.56
C GLU A 130 -14.11 -2.80 -29.69
N ILE A 131 -13.82 -1.98 -28.68
CA ILE A 131 -14.87 -1.33 -27.86
C ILE A 131 -15.70 -0.36 -28.71
N GLY A 132 -15.05 0.47 -29.53
CA GLY A 132 -15.70 1.51 -30.33
C GLY A 132 -16.71 0.97 -31.35
N ALA A 133 -16.61 -0.30 -31.74
CA ALA A 133 -17.56 -0.93 -32.65
C ALA A 133 -18.99 -1.05 -32.08
N GLY A 134 -19.14 -1.02 -30.74
CA GLY A 134 -20.43 -1.10 -30.04
C GLY A 134 -20.94 0.23 -29.46
N LEU A 135 -20.25 1.33 -29.73
CA LEU A 135 -20.55 2.65 -29.17
C LEU A 135 -21.18 3.59 -30.20
N ASP A 136 -22.01 4.52 -29.75
CA ASP A 136 -22.52 5.60 -30.58
C ASP A 136 -21.47 6.73 -30.78
N ALA A 137 -21.86 7.80 -31.48
CA ALA A 137 -20.94 8.90 -31.81
C ALA A 137 -20.50 9.73 -30.58
N GLU A 138 -21.36 9.89 -29.57
CA GLU A 138 -21.04 10.62 -28.35
C GLU A 138 -20.13 9.78 -27.45
N GLN A 139 -20.47 8.51 -27.28
CA GLN A 139 -19.65 7.51 -26.60
C GLN A 139 -18.30 7.30 -27.31
N GLY A 140 -18.25 7.45 -28.64
CA GLY A 140 -17.02 7.42 -29.43
C GLY A 140 -16.06 8.57 -29.12
N ASP A 141 -16.56 9.78 -28.84
CA ASP A 141 -15.73 10.91 -28.39
C ASP A 141 -15.19 10.66 -26.98
N ALA A 142 -16.03 10.13 -26.08
CA ALA A 142 -15.61 9.71 -24.75
C ALA A 142 -14.48 8.66 -24.81
N LEU A 143 -14.62 7.63 -25.65
CA LEU A 143 -13.61 6.61 -25.91
C LEU A 143 -12.28 7.23 -26.38
N ALA A 144 -12.31 8.20 -27.28
CA ALA A 144 -11.11 8.87 -27.76
C ALA A 144 -10.37 9.59 -26.61
N ARG A 145 -11.11 10.21 -25.69
CA ARG A 145 -10.53 10.87 -24.49
C ARG A 145 -9.95 9.87 -23.51
N VAL A 146 -10.63 8.74 -23.27
CA VAL A 146 -10.08 7.62 -22.49
C VAL A 146 -8.76 7.15 -23.09
N GLY A 147 -8.69 7.01 -24.42
CA GLY A 147 -7.48 6.66 -25.14
C GLY A 147 -6.33 7.64 -24.94
N LEU A 148 -6.61 8.95 -24.87
CA LEU A 148 -5.59 9.97 -24.56
C LEU A 148 -5.06 9.80 -23.14
N ILE A 149 -5.92 9.60 -22.15
CA ILE A 149 -5.51 9.40 -20.75
C ILE A 149 -4.65 8.14 -20.62
N ARG A 150 -5.05 7.04 -21.26
CA ARG A 150 -4.25 5.82 -21.31
C ARG A 150 -2.91 6.06 -21.99
N GLY A 151 -2.89 6.77 -23.11
CA GLY A 151 -1.67 7.15 -23.81
C GLY A 151 -0.68 7.91 -22.92
N ARG A 152 -1.19 8.80 -22.07
CA ARG A 152 -0.39 9.47 -21.02
C ARG A 152 0.11 8.47 -19.98
N GLN A 153 -0.78 7.65 -19.41
CA GLN A 153 -0.43 6.66 -18.37
C GLN A 153 0.65 5.68 -18.82
N ARG A 154 0.67 5.31 -20.10
CA ARG A 154 1.65 4.37 -20.64
C ARG A 154 3.10 4.80 -20.39
N PHE A 155 3.38 6.10 -20.46
CA PHE A 155 4.73 6.64 -20.30
C PHE A 155 5.01 7.18 -18.89
N GLN A 156 4.02 7.19 -17.99
CA GLN A 156 4.20 7.64 -16.62
C GLN A 156 5.08 6.71 -15.78
N GLY A 157 5.03 5.39 -16.05
CA GLY A 157 5.77 4.36 -15.30
C GLY A 157 7.29 4.38 -15.48
N ALA A 158 7.81 4.99 -16.56
CA ALA A 158 9.26 5.04 -16.82
C ALA A 158 9.99 6.24 -16.17
N ASN A 159 9.27 7.04 -15.38
CA ASN A 159 9.80 8.31 -14.86
C ASN A 159 10.63 8.17 -13.57
N GLY A 160 10.97 6.95 -13.13
CA GLY A 160 12.01 6.68 -12.11
C GLY A 160 11.93 7.56 -10.86
N MET A 161 13.06 8.03 -10.32
CA MET A 161 13.20 8.86 -9.11
C MET A 161 12.29 10.13 -9.08
N LEU A 162 11.81 10.59 -10.25
CA LEU A 162 10.88 11.71 -10.44
C LEU A 162 9.41 11.27 -10.60
N GLY A 163 9.18 9.96 -10.75
CA GLY A 163 7.91 9.25 -10.89
C GLY A 163 7.04 9.25 -9.63
N ARG A 164 7.45 9.87 -8.52
CA ARG A 164 6.53 10.18 -7.40
C ARG A 164 5.33 11.06 -7.80
N ARG A 165 5.27 11.52 -9.06
CA ARG A 165 4.19 12.33 -9.66
C ARG A 165 3.19 11.51 -10.49
N GLN A 166 3.13 10.18 -10.35
CA GLN A 166 2.25 9.28 -11.15
C GLN A 166 0.77 9.74 -11.22
N ASP A 167 0.27 10.42 -10.17
CA ASP A 167 -1.10 10.97 -10.09
C ASP A 167 -1.20 12.51 -10.18
N GLY A 168 -0.14 13.20 -10.61
CA GLY A 168 -0.01 14.67 -10.56
C GLY A 168 -0.80 15.48 -11.58
N GLY A 169 -1.63 14.85 -12.41
CA GLY A 169 -2.43 15.54 -13.42
C GLY A 169 -3.50 16.42 -12.79
N ILE A 170 -3.70 17.62 -13.34
CA ILE A 170 -4.77 18.51 -12.86
C ILE A 170 -6.17 17.95 -13.15
N ASP A 171 -6.33 17.22 -14.25
CA ASP A 171 -7.52 16.44 -14.58
C ASP A 171 -7.78 15.34 -13.54
N THR A 172 -6.74 14.62 -13.11
CA THR A 172 -6.88 13.62 -12.03
C THR A 172 -7.38 14.26 -10.74
N ALA A 173 -6.84 15.42 -10.37
CA ALA A 173 -7.31 16.16 -9.20
C ALA A 173 -8.77 16.65 -9.34
N PHE A 174 -9.18 17.06 -10.55
CA PHE A 174 -10.55 17.46 -10.84
C PHE A 174 -11.52 16.29 -10.69
N TRP A 175 -11.22 15.12 -11.26
CA TRP A 175 -12.07 13.94 -11.12
C TRP A 175 -12.16 13.43 -9.67
N ARG A 176 -11.10 13.61 -8.86
CA ARG A 176 -11.08 13.24 -7.44
C ARG A 176 -11.97 14.10 -6.54
N ILE A 177 -12.38 15.30 -6.97
CA ILE A 177 -13.36 16.10 -6.21
C ILE A 177 -14.81 15.79 -6.60
N GLU A 178 -15.01 14.82 -7.50
CA GLU A 178 -16.30 14.34 -7.99
C GLU A 178 -17.16 15.50 -8.52
N PRO A 179 -16.84 15.97 -9.73
CA PRO A 179 -17.45 17.16 -10.29
C PRO A 179 -18.90 16.92 -10.67
N THR A 180 -19.77 17.89 -10.37
CA THR A 180 -21.13 17.92 -10.89
C THR A 180 -21.14 18.06 -12.41
N GLU A 181 -22.23 17.68 -13.07
CA GLU A 181 -22.37 17.88 -14.53
C GLU A 181 -22.14 19.33 -14.97
N ALA A 182 -22.63 20.30 -14.21
CA ALA A 182 -22.40 21.71 -14.49
C ALA A 182 -20.92 22.10 -14.41
N GLU A 183 -20.18 21.57 -13.42
CA GLU A 183 -18.74 21.78 -13.31
C GLU A 183 -17.97 21.10 -14.45
N ARG A 184 -18.37 19.88 -14.85
CA ARG A 184 -17.80 19.15 -15.98
C ARG A 184 -17.93 19.95 -17.27
N LEU A 185 -19.14 20.43 -17.57
CA LEU A 185 -19.41 21.25 -18.76
C LEU A 185 -18.65 22.59 -18.74
N ALA A 186 -18.51 23.22 -17.57
CA ALA A 186 -17.82 24.50 -17.44
C ALA A 186 -16.31 24.41 -17.75
N VAL A 187 -15.68 23.26 -17.54
CA VAL A 187 -14.23 23.08 -17.70
C VAL A 187 -13.85 22.13 -18.84
N ASP A 188 -14.82 21.65 -19.64
CA ASP A 188 -14.59 20.63 -20.65
C ASP A 188 -13.58 21.05 -21.73
N ASP A 189 -13.62 22.30 -22.20
CA ASP A 189 -12.64 22.84 -23.15
C ASP A 189 -11.21 22.89 -22.57
N ILE A 190 -11.08 23.19 -21.26
CA ILE A 190 -9.78 23.14 -20.56
C ILE A 190 -9.29 21.70 -20.50
N LEU A 191 -10.16 20.77 -20.10
CA LEU A 191 -9.84 19.34 -20.03
C LEU A 191 -9.42 18.80 -21.39
N ARG A 192 -10.22 19.00 -22.45
CA ARG A 192 -9.89 18.56 -23.81
C ARG A 192 -8.54 19.10 -24.27
N GLY A 193 -8.31 20.40 -24.06
CA GLY A 193 -7.05 21.02 -24.43
C GLY A 193 -5.87 20.44 -23.66
N TYR A 194 -6.03 20.15 -22.37
CA TYR A 194 -5.00 19.54 -21.54
C TYR A 194 -4.74 18.09 -21.96
N GLU A 195 -5.78 17.26 -21.98
CA GLU A 195 -5.76 15.82 -22.32
C GLU A 195 -5.16 15.55 -23.71
N ALA A 196 -5.40 16.40 -24.71
CA ALA A 196 -4.89 16.20 -26.07
C ALA A 196 -3.36 16.35 -26.18
N VAL A 197 -2.73 17.16 -25.33
CA VAL A 197 -1.29 17.50 -25.43
C VAL A 197 -0.44 16.62 -24.51
N MET A 198 -0.97 16.26 -23.35
CA MET A 198 -0.22 15.56 -22.30
C MET A 198 0.43 14.23 -22.72
N PRO A 199 -0.20 13.36 -23.56
CA PRO A 199 0.43 12.09 -23.95
C PRO A 199 1.79 12.30 -24.62
N ARG A 200 1.88 13.28 -25.54
CA ARG A 200 3.14 13.64 -26.21
C ARG A 200 4.18 14.15 -25.22
N LEU A 201 3.81 15.06 -24.33
CA LEU A 201 4.75 15.66 -23.37
C LEU A 201 5.32 14.63 -22.39
N VAL A 202 4.47 13.72 -21.90
CA VAL A 202 4.90 12.66 -21.00
C VAL A 202 5.74 11.62 -21.73
N GLU A 203 5.44 11.32 -23.00
CA GLU A 203 6.30 10.49 -23.85
C GLU A 203 7.68 11.13 -24.08
N ASP A 204 7.73 12.42 -24.39
CA ASP A 204 8.99 13.16 -24.60
C ASP A 204 9.85 13.16 -23.32
N HIS A 205 9.24 13.43 -22.16
CA HIS A 205 9.90 13.34 -20.86
C HIS A 205 10.43 11.93 -20.57
N SER A 206 9.60 10.91 -20.82
CA SER A 206 9.92 9.51 -20.59
C SER A 206 11.11 9.06 -21.45
N LYS A 207 11.12 9.40 -22.75
CA LYS A 207 12.23 9.14 -23.67
C LYS A 207 13.53 9.82 -23.21
N ALA A 208 13.45 11.06 -22.76
CA ALA A 208 14.61 11.79 -22.23
C ALA A 208 15.14 11.15 -20.94
N SER A 209 14.25 10.76 -20.01
CA SER A 209 14.59 10.11 -18.75
C SER A 209 15.32 8.78 -18.96
N VAL A 210 14.76 7.87 -19.76
CA VAL A 210 15.40 6.57 -20.02
C VAL A 210 16.69 6.75 -20.84
N GLY A 211 16.72 7.73 -21.76
CA GLY A 211 17.88 8.04 -22.60
C GLY A 211 19.08 8.67 -21.85
N MET A 212 18.86 9.22 -20.66
CA MET A 212 19.85 10.00 -19.91
C MET A 212 21.16 9.25 -19.68
N VAL A 213 21.11 7.99 -19.20
CA VAL A 213 22.32 7.21 -18.91
C VAL A 213 23.13 6.93 -20.18
N ARG A 214 22.46 6.65 -21.30
CA ARG A 214 23.12 6.51 -22.61
C ARG A 214 23.84 7.81 -22.99
N ASP A 215 23.17 8.95 -22.83
CA ASP A 215 23.73 10.24 -23.24
C ASP A 215 24.92 10.65 -22.37
N ILE A 216 24.89 10.33 -21.07
CA ILE A 216 26.05 10.47 -20.17
C ILE A 216 27.21 9.60 -20.67
N LEU A 217 26.99 8.31 -20.91
CA LEU A 217 28.03 7.39 -21.35
C LEU A 217 28.62 7.80 -22.71
N ARG A 218 27.78 8.23 -23.65
CA ARG A 218 28.21 8.73 -24.96
C ARG A 218 29.10 9.96 -24.80
N SER A 219 28.68 10.94 -24.00
CA SER A 219 29.48 12.15 -23.76
C SER A 219 30.80 11.85 -23.05
N MET A 220 30.82 10.88 -22.13
CA MET A 220 32.05 10.42 -21.47
C MET A 220 33.00 9.70 -22.43
N ASN A 221 32.46 8.91 -23.37
CA ASN A 221 33.24 8.24 -24.42
C ASN A 221 33.83 9.26 -25.41
N GLU A 222 33.04 10.21 -25.87
CA GLU A 222 33.48 11.31 -26.75
C GLU A 222 34.56 12.18 -26.10
N SER A 223 34.51 12.34 -24.78
CA SER A 223 35.53 13.06 -24.00
C SER A 223 36.81 12.24 -23.74
N GLY A 224 36.89 11.01 -24.24
CA GLY A 224 38.07 10.15 -24.14
C GLY A 224 38.21 9.37 -22.83
N TYR A 225 37.17 9.36 -21.99
CA TYR A 225 37.21 8.74 -20.65
C TYR A 225 36.64 7.31 -20.61
N ALA A 226 36.26 6.72 -21.74
CA ALA A 226 35.67 5.37 -21.80
C ALA A 226 36.59 4.24 -21.32
N ASN A 227 37.91 4.41 -21.42
CA ASN A 227 38.90 3.35 -21.17
C ASN A 227 39.96 3.74 -20.15
N LEU A 228 39.59 4.51 -19.12
CA LEU A 228 40.53 4.90 -18.07
C LEU A 228 41.03 3.68 -17.29
N THR A 229 42.34 3.58 -17.11
CA THR A 229 42.95 2.52 -16.31
C THR A 229 42.90 2.85 -14.82
N ARG A 230 43.01 1.82 -13.98
CA ARG A 230 43.05 1.94 -12.52
C ARG A 230 44.18 2.86 -12.02
N GLU A 231 45.29 2.92 -12.75
CA GLU A 231 46.43 3.79 -12.44
C GLU A 231 46.14 5.25 -12.76
N GLN A 232 45.39 5.52 -13.84
CA GLN A 232 44.96 6.89 -14.21
C GLN A 232 43.93 7.44 -13.22
N MET A 233 43.05 6.59 -12.69
CA MET A 233 42.04 6.98 -11.68
C MET A 233 42.62 7.20 -10.27
N GLN A 234 43.92 6.97 -10.07
CA GLN A 234 44.62 7.31 -8.82
C GLN A 234 45.25 8.71 -8.86
N ASP A 235 45.32 9.32 -10.05
CA ASP A 235 45.79 10.69 -10.23
C ASP A 235 44.68 11.70 -9.84
N PRO A 236 44.90 12.56 -8.82
CA PRO A 236 43.92 13.55 -8.41
C PRO A 236 43.48 14.51 -9.52
N GLU A 237 44.36 14.85 -10.46
CA GLU A 237 44.03 15.75 -11.58
C GLU A 237 43.12 15.05 -12.59
N VAL A 238 43.44 13.80 -12.95
CA VAL A 238 42.59 12.99 -13.85
C VAL A 238 41.21 12.76 -13.24
N VAL A 239 41.14 12.47 -11.94
CA VAL A 239 39.86 12.34 -11.23
C VAL A 239 39.07 13.65 -11.26
N GLN A 240 39.72 14.80 -11.09
CA GLN A 240 39.07 16.10 -11.15
C GLN A 240 38.52 16.41 -12.56
N ASP A 241 39.27 16.10 -13.61
CA ASP A 241 38.85 16.29 -15.00
C ASP A 241 37.70 15.36 -15.38
N VAL A 242 37.75 14.09 -14.96
CA VAL A 242 36.65 13.13 -15.13
C VAL A 242 35.38 13.60 -14.43
N MET A 243 35.50 14.17 -13.23
CA MET A 243 34.36 14.72 -12.48
C MET A 243 33.75 15.94 -13.19
N ALA A 244 34.60 16.82 -13.75
CA ALA A 244 34.12 17.97 -14.52
C ALA A 244 33.39 17.51 -15.80
N ALA A 245 33.98 16.58 -16.54
CA ALA A 245 33.39 16.01 -17.74
C ALA A 245 32.08 15.27 -17.45
N MET A 246 32.03 14.49 -16.37
CA MET A 246 30.82 13.79 -15.94
C MET A 246 29.72 14.77 -15.51
N SER A 247 30.06 15.84 -14.79
CA SER A 247 29.11 16.89 -14.43
C SER A 247 28.54 17.58 -15.67
N SER A 248 29.37 17.90 -16.66
CA SER A 248 28.92 18.48 -17.92
C SER A 248 28.07 17.51 -18.75
N ALA A 249 28.47 16.23 -18.81
CA ALA A 249 27.73 15.17 -19.48
C ALA A 249 26.35 14.97 -18.85
N GLN A 250 26.28 14.93 -17.51
CA GLN A 250 25.03 14.82 -16.75
C GLN A 250 24.13 16.02 -17.01
N GLN A 251 24.65 17.24 -16.95
CA GLN A 251 23.86 18.46 -17.21
C GLN A 251 23.30 18.46 -18.64
N ALA A 252 24.12 18.12 -19.65
CA ALA A 252 23.68 18.02 -21.03
C ALA A 252 22.64 16.93 -21.25
N ALA A 253 22.80 15.76 -20.62
CA ALA A 253 21.88 14.63 -20.72
C ALA A 253 20.55 14.88 -19.98
N MET A 254 20.56 15.64 -18.88
CA MET A 254 19.36 15.99 -18.13
C MET A 254 18.56 17.13 -18.79
N GLN A 255 19.17 17.97 -19.63
CA GLN A 255 18.53 19.14 -20.23
C GLN A 255 17.21 18.82 -20.96
N PRO A 256 17.14 17.81 -21.86
CA PRO A 256 15.89 17.49 -22.55
C PRO A 256 14.78 17.01 -21.60
N MET A 257 15.16 16.31 -20.53
CA MET A 257 14.22 15.87 -19.50
C MET A 257 13.66 17.06 -18.73
N PHE A 258 14.51 18.01 -18.34
CA PHE A 258 14.10 19.23 -17.64
C PHE A 258 13.20 20.13 -18.50
N GLU A 259 13.51 20.28 -19.80
CA GLU A 259 12.67 21.02 -20.75
C GLU A 259 11.28 20.40 -20.90
N ALA A 260 11.21 19.07 -21.08
CA ALA A 260 9.94 18.35 -21.18
C ALA A 260 9.13 18.43 -19.87
N MET A 261 9.80 18.33 -18.72
CA MET A 261 9.19 18.51 -17.39
C MET A 261 8.61 19.93 -17.23
N THR A 262 9.34 20.94 -17.67
CA THR A 262 8.89 22.34 -17.65
C THR A 262 7.66 22.54 -18.54
N GLU A 263 7.63 21.95 -19.74
CA GLU A 263 6.46 22.04 -20.65
C GLU A 263 5.22 21.36 -20.03
N ILE A 264 5.39 20.22 -19.35
CA ILE A 264 4.33 19.56 -18.58
C ILE A 264 3.80 20.48 -17.47
N GLU A 265 4.69 21.07 -16.67
CA GLU A 265 4.32 21.96 -15.57
C GLU A 265 3.61 23.22 -16.07
N ASP A 266 4.13 23.86 -17.13
CA ASP A 266 3.51 25.02 -17.76
C ASP A 266 2.11 24.70 -18.27
N ARG A 267 1.91 23.50 -18.84
CA ARG A 267 0.58 23.06 -19.29
C ARG A 267 -0.38 22.85 -18.11
N GLY A 268 0.10 22.25 -17.02
CA GLY A 268 -0.65 22.10 -15.77
C GLY A 268 -1.05 23.43 -15.15
N ILE A 269 -0.12 24.38 -15.04
CA ILE A 269 -0.34 25.73 -14.51
C ILE A 269 -1.31 26.52 -15.40
N SER A 270 -1.20 26.38 -16.72
CA SER A 270 -2.13 27.00 -17.66
C SER A 270 -3.56 26.50 -17.45
N ALA A 271 -3.73 25.18 -17.36
CA ALA A 271 -5.03 24.59 -17.08
C ALA A 271 -5.57 25.00 -15.69
N SER A 272 -4.69 25.09 -14.68
CA SER A 272 -5.06 25.43 -13.30
C SER A 272 -5.67 26.83 -13.17
N LYS A 273 -5.13 27.80 -13.91
CA LYS A 273 -5.72 29.13 -14.02
C LYS A 273 -7.11 29.09 -14.64
N GLY A 274 -7.33 28.22 -15.63
CA GLY A 274 -8.65 27.98 -16.21
C GLY A 274 -9.64 27.44 -15.18
N PHE A 275 -9.30 26.36 -14.47
CA PHE A 275 -10.15 25.77 -13.42
C PHE A 275 -10.51 26.78 -12.33
N ARG A 276 -9.52 27.52 -11.82
CA ARG A 276 -9.71 28.58 -10.82
C ARG A 276 -10.78 29.60 -11.20
N THR A 277 -10.90 29.93 -12.49
CA THR A 277 -11.87 30.93 -12.95
C THR A 277 -13.29 30.41 -13.14
N ARG A 278 -13.48 29.08 -13.14
CA ARG A 278 -14.76 28.45 -13.51
C ARG A 278 -15.37 27.58 -12.42
N LEU A 279 -14.55 27.14 -11.46
CA LEU A 279 -15.02 26.44 -10.27
C LEU A 279 -15.31 27.42 -9.14
N ALA A 280 -16.25 27.04 -8.26
CA ALA A 280 -16.46 27.76 -7.01
C ALA A 280 -15.19 27.73 -6.14
N PRO A 281 -14.90 28.78 -5.33
CA PRO A 281 -13.65 28.88 -4.58
C PRO A 281 -13.35 27.69 -3.66
N ASP A 282 -14.37 27.12 -3.03
CA ASP A 282 -14.26 25.95 -2.16
C ASP A 282 -13.92 24.68 -2.94
N ARG A 283 -14.55 24.50 -4.11
CA ARG A 283 -14.32 23.39 -5.04
C ARG A 283 -12.91 23.46 -5.63
N TRP A 284 -12.50 24.65 -6.09
CA TRP A 284 -11.13 24.93 -6.52
C TRP A 284 -10.12 24.65 -5.41
N TYR A 285 -10.37 25.09 -4.17
CA TYR A 285 -9.46 24.85 -3.06
C TYR A 285 -9.21 23.36 -2.79
N ARG A 286 -10.26 22.54 -2.78
CA ARG A 286 -10.14 21.08 -2.62
C ARG A 286 -9.30 20.45 -3.73
N MET A 287 -9.63 20.78 -4.98
CA MET A 287 -8.93 20.28 -6.16
C MET A 287 -7.46 20.71 -6.17
N LYS A 288 -7.20 21.99 -5.92
CA LYS A 288 -5.85 22.58 -5.87
C LYS A 288 -4.96 21.87 -4.87
N ARG A 289 -5.47 21.49 -3.69
CA ARG A 289 -4.69 20.75 -2.68
C ARG A 289 -4.25 19.38 -3.19
N ILE A 290 -5.16 18.62 -3.78
CA ILE A 290 -4.88 17.30 -4.36
C ILE A 290 -3.85 17.40 -5.49
N TRP A 291 -4.03 18.40 -6.36
CA TRP A 291 -3.10 18.65 -7.46
C TRP A 291 -1.71 19.03 -6.95
N MET A 292 -1.62 20.02 -6.04
CA MET A 292 -0.36 20.54 -5.53
C MET A 292 0.44 19.50 -4.73
N SER A 293 -0.20 18.64 -3.93
CA SER A 293 0.49 17.57 -3.22
C SER A 293 1.17 16.57 -4.15
N SER A 294 0.62 16.39 -5.35
CA SER A 294 1.08 15.42 -6.33
C SER A 294 2.06 16.03 -7.35
N ALA A 295 1.79 17.24 -7.83
CA ALA A 295 2.61 17.93 -8.82
C ALA A 295 3.85 18.61 -8.20
N PHE A 296 3.74 19.10 -6.97
CA PHE A 296 4.81 19.86 -6.28
C PHE A 296 5.05 19.35 -4.85
N PRO A 297 5.40 18.05 -4.66
CA PRO A 297 5.49 17.43 -3.33
C PRO A 297 6.52 18.09 -2.39
N GLY A 298 7.59 18.69 -2.94
CA GLY A 298 8.62 19.40 -2.18
C GLY A 298 8.11 20.67 -1.48
N THR A 299 6.96 21.20 -1.89
CA THR A 299 6.36 22.40 -1.30
C THR A 299 5.69 22.15 0.05
N GLY A 300 5.60 20.91 0.53
CA GLY A 300 5.07 20.62 1.87
C GLY A 300 3.59 20.96 2.05
N MET A 301 2.77 20.84 1.00
CA MET A 301 1.31 21.10 0.98
C MET A 301 0.43 20.18 1.85
N GLY A 302 1.03 19.44 2.79
CA GLY A 302 0.28 18.86 3.91
C GLY A 302 -0.40 19.97 4.72
N LEU A 303 -1.41 19.62 5.53
CA LEU A 303 -1.98 20.55 6.50
C LEU A 303 -0.84 21.11 7.36
N THR A 304 -0.41 22.35 7.10
CA THR A 304 0.73 23.02 7.74
C THR A 304 0.52 23.28 9.25
N GLY A 305 -0.54 22.71 9.82
CA GLY A 305 -0.79 22.59 11.26
C GLY A 305 -1.94 21.63 11.61
N GLY A 306 -2.22 20.60 10.79
CA GLY A 306 -3.32 19.66 11.04
C GLY A 306 -4.73 20.26 10.91
N ASN A 307 -5.74 19.59 11.48
CA ASN A 307 -7.16 20.00 11.42
C ASN A 307 -7.40 21.40 12.02
N GLU A 308 -6.54 21.84 12.95
CA GLU A 308 -6.65 23.13 13.64
C GLU A 308 -6.44 24.34 12.73
N LEU A 309 -5.84 24.17 11.55
CA LEU A 309 -5.63 25.25 10.57
C LEU A 309 -6.51 25.11 9.32
N ASP A 310 -7.52 24.23 9.33
CA ASP A 310 -8.46 24.07 8.22
C ASP A 310 -9.57 25.13 8.27
N VAL A 311 -9.35 26.26 7.58
CA VAL A 311 -10.30 27.40 7.56
C VAL A 311 -11.69 27.02 7.04
N PRO A 312 -11.84 26.27 5.91
CA PRO A 312 -13.16 25.83 5.45
C PRO A 312 -13.92 25.00 6.49
N ARG A 313 -13.22 24.14 7.24
CA ARG A 313 -13.84 23.36 8.32
C ARG A 313 -14.36 24.24 9.46
N HIS A 314 -13.59 25.25 9.87
CA HIS A 314 -14.05 26.25 10.83
C HIS A 314 -15.25 27.03 10.29
N ALA A 315 -15.20 27.46 9.03
CA ALA A 315 -16.30 28.20 8.40
C ALA A 315 -17.59 27.36 8.37
N LYS A 316 -17.53 26.06 8.07
CA LYS A 316 -18.71 25.16 8.15
C LYS A 316 -19.29 25.11 9.56
N GLY A 317 -18.44 24.97 10.58
CA GLY A 317 -18.86 24.95 11.98
C GLY A 317 -19.51 26.26 12.42
N VAL A 318 -18.93 27.40 12.02
CA VAL A 318 -19.46 28.72 12.32
C VAL A 318 -20.77 28.97 11.58
N ARG A 319 -20.85 28.65 10.28
CA ARG A 319 -22.06 28.83 9.46
C ARG A 319 -23.28 28.15 10.08
N ALA A 320 -23.10 26.95 10.65
CA ALA A 320 -24.18 26.25 11.36
C ALA A 320 -24.63 26.99 12.64
N ALA A 321 -23.71 27.61 13.37
CA ALA A 321 -24.01 28.34 14.61
C ALA A 321 -24.64 29.73 14.38
N ILE A 322 -24.47 30.30 13.18
CA ILE A 322 -24.99 31.63 12.81
C ILE A 322 -26.07 31.56 11.70
N ALA A 323 -26.61 30.37 11.41
CA ALA A 323 -27.49 30.14 10.27
C ALA A 323 -28.73 31.05 10.24
N ASP A 324 -29.21 31.47 11.41
CA ASP A 324 -30.37 32.34 11.58
C ASP A 324 -30.06 33.85 11.41
N ASP A 325 -28.79 34.22 11.16
CA ASP A 325 -28.33 35.61 11.01
C ASP A 325 -27.70 35.83 9.62
N PRO A 326 -28.50 36.30 8.64
CA PRO A 326 -28.03 36.50 7.26
C PRO A 326 -26.85 37.46 7.12
N ASP A 327 -26.77 38.50 7.97
CA ASP A 327 -25.70 39.49 7.92
C ASP A 327 -24.37 38.87 8.37
N ARG A 328 -24.40 38.02 9.40
CA ARG A 328 -23.22 37.26 9.84
C ARG A 328 -22.82 36.17 8.85
N VAL A 329 -23.79 35.52 8.20
CA VAL A 329 -23.49 34.58 7.11
C VAL A 329 -22.78 35.31 5.97
N ALA A 330 -23.23 36.50 5.57
CA ALA A 330 -22.56 37.31 4.55
C ALA A 330 -21.13 37.71 4.97
N ALA A 331 -20.93 38.07 6.24
CA ALA A 331 -19.60 38.36 6.79
C ALA A 331 -18.68 37.12 6.76
N LEU A 332 -19.22 35.93 7.07
CA LEU A 332 -18.51 34.66 6.96
C LEU A 332 -18.05 34.39 5.53
N GLU A 333 -18.94 34.55 4.54
CA GLU A 333 -18.57 34.34 3.12
C GLU A 333 -17.49 35.32 2.67
N SER A 334 -17.53 36.58 3.15
CA SER A 334 -16.48 37.56 2.86
C SER A 334 -15.12 37.15 3.44
N ILE A 335 -15.08 36.73 4.71
CA ILE A 335 -13.84 36.27 5.36
C ILE A 335 -13.27 35.05 4.61
N LEU A 336 -14.15 34.11 4.26
CA LEU A 336 -13.75 32.89 3.56
C LEU A 336 -13.25 33.18 2.14
N GLY A 337 -13.92 34.08 1.41
CA GLY A 337 -13.50 34.53 0.08
C GLY A 337 -12.14 35.23 0.09
N ASP A 338 -11.92 36.15 1.03
CA ASP A 338 -10.65 36.87 1.19
C ASP A 338 -9.50 35.90 1.53
N TRP A 339 -9.77 34.91 2.38
CA TRP A 339 -8.80 33.87 2.71
C TRP A 339 -8.46 33.01 1.50
N TYR A 340 -9.45 32.53 0.72
CA TYR A 340 -9.19 31.76 -0.50
C TYR A 340 -8.31 32.55 -1.50
N ALA A 341 -8.58 33.84 -1.69
CA ALA A 341 -7.78 34.68 -2.58
C ALA A 341 -6.34 34.88 -2.09
N LYS A 342 -6.11 34.94 -0.77
CA LYS A 342 -4.77 35.01 -0.17
C LYS A 342 -4.04 33.67 -0.32
N GLU A 343 -4.72 32.58 -0.02
CA GLU A 343 -4.21 31.21 -0.14
C GLU A 343 -3.83 30.87 -1.59
N ASP A 344 -4.61 31.32 -2.58
CA ASP A 344 -4.26 31.17 -3.99
C ASP A 344 -2.95 31.88 -4.34
N ARG A 345 -2.77 33.14 -3.93
CA ARG A 345 -1.53 33.90 -4.19
C ARG A 345 -0.32 33.24 -3.55
N GLN A 346 -0.46 32.74 -2.33
CA GLN A 346 0.60 32.01 -1.63
C GLN A 346 0.89 30.66 -2.29
N THR A 347 -0.12 30.03 -2.91
CA THR A 347 0.10 28.82 -3.72
C THR A 347 0.89 29.14 -4.98
N ASP A 348 0.53 30.22 -5.70
CA ASP A 348 1.27 30.68 -6.89
C ASP A 348 2.74 30.97 -6.55
N GLU A 349 3.01 31.58 -5.39
CA GLU A 349 4.37 31.82 -4.87
C GLU A 349 5.14 30.52 -4.59
N LEU A 350 4.49 29.52 -3.98
CA LEU A 350 5.12 28.20 -3.75
C LEU A 350 5.42 27.45 -5.05
N ILE A 351 4.55 27.55 -6.06
CA ILE A 351 4.80 26.96 -7.38
C ILE A 351 6.06 27.58 -7.98
N GLU A 352 6.17 28.91 -7.95
CA GLU A 352 7.33 29.61 -8.49
C GLU A 352 8.62 29.27 -7.73
N LEU A 353 8.58 29.24 -6.39
CA LEU A 353 9.72 28.82 -5.58
C LEU A 353 10.14 27.38 -5.88
N SER A 354 9.18 26.46 -6.01
CA SER A 354 9.48 25.05 -6.36
C SER A 354 10.12 24.92 -7.74
N ARG A 355 9.71 25.74 -8.72
CA ARG A 355 10.32 25.75 -10.06
C ARG A 355 11.74 26.31 -10.02
N GLN A 356 11.98 27.35 -9.23
CA GLN A 356 13.31 27.91 -9.03
C GLN A 356 14.25 26.92 -8.33
N GLU A 357 13.76 26.23 -7.29
CA GLU A 357 14.49 25.16 -6.62
C GLU A 357 14.83 24.02 -7.59
N ALA A 358 13.87 23.54 -8.38
CA ALA A 358 14.11 22.50 -9.38
C ALA A 358 15.11 22.94 -10.47
N ALA A 359 15.02 24.18 -10.95
CA ALA A 359 15.97 24.75 -11.90
C ALA A 359 17.37 24.89 -11.31
N GLN A 360 17.48 25.21 -10.02
CA GLN A 360 18.77 25.31 -9.33
C GLN A 360 19.37 23.93 -9.04
N GLU A 361 18.57 22.96 -8.59
CA GLU A 361 19.01 21.55 -8.46
C GLU A 361 19.50 20.99 -9.80
N PHE A 362 18.88 21.41 -10.90
CA PHE A 362 19.34 21.10 -12.25
C PHE A 362 20.69 21.75 -12.59
N LEU A 363 20.88 23.03 -12.25
CA LEU A 363 22.13 23.77 -12.51
C LEU A 363 23.28 23.39 -11.56
N ASP A 364 22.97 22.88 -10.37
CA ASP A 364 23.93 22.45 -9.34
C ASP A 364 23.46 21.16 -8.63
N PRO A 365 23.54 19.99 -9.30
CA PRO A 365 23.11 18.71 -8.75
C PRO A 365 23.94 18.23 -7.56
N MET A 366 25.09 18.86 -7.30
CA MET A 366 25.94 18.61 -6.14
C MET A 366 25.59 19.51 -4.94
N ASN A 367 24.63 20.42 -5.12
CA ASN A 367 24.11 21.31 -4.08
C ASN A 367 25.22 22.11 -3.37
N LEU A 368 26.18 22.62 -4.16
CA LEU A 368 27.32 23.41 -3.66
C LEU A 368 26.97 24.89 -3.43
N GLY A 369 25.91 25.38 -4.08
CA GLY A 369 25.29 26.68 -3.90
C GLY A 369 23.95 26.56 -3.17
N ASN A 370 23.95 26.91 -1.88
CA ASN A 370 22.75 26.99 -1.03
C ASN A 370 21.63 27.82 -1.70
N VAL A 371 20.44 27.22 -1.87
CA VAL A 371 19.18 27.98 -1.83
C VAL A 371 19.06 28.56 -0.41
N ALA A 372 18.56 29.79 -0.30
CA ALA A 372 18.19 30.39 0.98
C ALA A 372 17.14 29.48 1.68
N PRO A 373 17.48 28.73 2.76
CA PRO A 373 16.61 27.71 3.37
C PRO A 373 15.29 28.24 3.97
N ASN A 374 15.03 29.55 3.82
CA ASN A 374 13.99 30.29 4.49
C ASN A 374 12.81 30.64 3.58
N ALA A 375 12.93 30.72 2.25
CA ALA A 375 11.87 31.27 1.40
C ALA A 375 10.56 30.43 1.40
N VAL A 376 10.64 29.12 1.15
CA VAL A 376 9.48 28.20 1.25
C VAL A 376 8.91 28.21 2.67
N ARG A 377 9.79 28.24 3.68
CA ARG A 377 9.39 28.33 5.09
C ARG A 377 8.64 29.62 5.40
N ASP A 378 9.07 30.76 4.86
CA ASP A 378 8.46 32.07 5.09
C ASP A 378 7.05 32.12 4.50
N VAL A 379 6.83 31.53 3.32
CA VAL A 379 5.49 31.40 2.74
C VAL A 379 4.59 30.52 3.61
N HIS A 380 5.12 29.41 4.16
CA HIS A 380 4.37 28.57 5.09
C HIS A 380 4.01 29.27 6.40
N VAL A 381 4.91 30.08 6.94
CA VAL A 381 4.64 30.93 8.12
C VAL A 381 3.53 31.92 7.77
N ALA A 382 3.62 32.61 6.64
CA ALA A 382 2.60 33.57 6.20
C ALA A 382 1.22 32.91 5.94
N ARG A 383 1.20 31.66 5.46
CA ARG A 383 -0.04 30.87 5.29
C ARG A 383 -0.65 30.49 6.63
N ARG A 384 0.17 30.04 7.58
CA ARG A 384 -0.28 29.74 8.94
C ARG A 384 -0.88 30.97 9.60
N GLU A 385 -0.21 32.11 9.55
CA GLU A 385 -0.72 33.39 10.08
C GLU A 385 -2.02 33.82 9.40
N ALA A 386 -2.14 33.60 8.08
CA ALA A 386 -3.38 33.87 7.34
C ALA A 386 -4.53 32.98 7.80
N ALA A 387 -4.28 31.68 7.99
CA ALA A 387 -5.27 30.73 8.49
C ALA A 387 -5.70 31.05 9.92
N GLU A 388 -4.74 31.28 10.83
CA GLU A 388 -5.01 31.66 12.22
C GLU A 388 -5.82 32.97 12.30
N GLY A 389 -5.49 33.96 11.46
CA GLY A 389 -6.23 35.21 11.37
C GLY A 389 -7.67 35.02 10.86
N ALA A 390 -7.87 34.21 9.82
CA ALA A 390 -9.19 33.91 9.29
C ALA A 390 -10.04 33.11 10.29
N ILE A 391 -9.47 32.11 10.95
CA ILE A 391 -10.15 31.32 11.99
C ILE A 391 -10.59 32.20 13.14
N ARG A 392 -9.72 33.10 13.61
CA ARG A 392 -10.09 34.07 14.66
C ARG A 392 -11.28 34.94 14.24
N ALA A 393 -11.23 35.50 13.03
CA ALA A 393 -12.31 36.32 12.50
C ALA A 393 -13.63 35.53 12.34
N LEU A 394 -13.56 34.27 11.90
CA LEU A 394 -14.71 33.38 11.80
C LEU A 394 -15.34 33.10 13.18
N LEU A 395 -14.52 32.77 14.17
CA LEU A 395 -15.01 32.49 15.52
C LEU A 395 -15.61 33.74 16.18
N GLU A 396 -15.08 34.93 15.91
CA GLU A 396 -15.62 36.20 16.40
C GLU A 396 -17.04 36.52 15.91
N LEU A 397 -17.52 35.87 14.85
CA LEU A 397 -18.93 35.95 14.42
C LEU A 397 -19.89 35.26 15.38
N ILE A 398 -19.39 34.39 16.26
CA ILE A 398 -20.20 33.67 17.25
C ILE A 398 -20.17 34.45 18.58
N PRO A 399 -21.30 35.00 19.03
CA PRO A 399 -21.36 35.77 20.27
C PRO A 399 -21.18 34.88 21.51
N ASP A 400 -21.69 33.65 21.46
CA ASP A 400 -21.62 32.69 22.56
C ASP A 400 -20.20 32.09 22.71
N PRO A 401 -19.52 32.31 23.85
CA PRO A 401 -18.22 31.68 24.15
C PRO A 401 -18.28 30.15 24.23
N GLU A 402 -19.39 29.56 24.67
CA GLU A 402 -19.53 28.10 24.79
C GLU A 402 -19.63 27.45 23.41
N ALA A 403 -20.45 28.00 22.50
CA ALA A 403 -20.51 27.57 21.11
C ALA A 403 -19.16 27.68 20.38
N ARG A 404 -18.38 28.74 20.64
CA ARG A 404 -17.00 28.86 20.11
C ARG A 404 -16.10 27.73 20.58
N ALA A 405 -16.05 27.52 21.90
CA ALA A 405 -15.25 26.45 22.50
C ALA A 405 -15.67 25.06 22.03
N ALA A 406 -16.98 24.83 21.80
CA ALA A 406 -17.50 23.58 21.27
C ALA A 406 -17.04 23.32 19.82
N ILE A 407 -17.02 24.34 18.96
CA ILE A 407 -16.53 24.22 17.58
C ILE A 407 -15.03 23.93 17.56
N GLU A 408 -14.23 24.68 18.33
CA GLU A 408 -12.79 24.45 18.46
C GLU A 408 -12.48 23.04 18.98
N LYS A 409 -13.20 22.61 20.04
CA LYS A 409 -13.06 21.27 20.60
C LYS A 409 -13.37 20.18 19.57
N ARG A 410 -14.49 20.30 18.83
CA ARG A 410 -14.86 19.33 17.79
C ARG A 410 -13.81 19.22 16.68
N ILE A 411 -13.19 20.34 16.29
CA ILE A 411 -12.15 20.35 15.25
C ILE A 411 -10.84 19.73 15.78
N LYS A 412 -10.48 20.03 17.03
CA LYS A 412 -9.28 19.51 17.71
C LYS A 412 -9.36 18.02 18.04
N ASP A 413 -10.52 17.56 18.48
CA ASP A 413 -10.78 16.13 18.74
C ASP A 413 -10.72 15.31 17.46
N GLY A 414 -10.73 16.00 16.31
CA GLY A 414 -10.28 15.49 15.05
C GLY A 414 -11.15 14.35 14.59
N GLU A 415 -12.43 14.61 14.34
CA GLU A 415 -13.18 13.83 13.35
C GLU A 415 -12.37 13.90 12.04
N SER A 416 -11.37 13.03 11.87
CA SER A 416 -10.65 12.87 10.62
C SER A 416 -11.69 12.62 9.53
N VAL A 417 -11.47 13.10 8.32
CA VAL A 417 -12.43 12.95 7.24
C VAL A 417 -11.72 12.25 6.10
N ILE A 418 -12.21 11.08 5.70
CA ILE A 418 -11.90 10.57 4.36
C ILE A 418 -12.88 11.26 3.42
N VAL A 419 -12.35 11.93 2.41
CA VAL A 419 -13.14 12.39 1.28
C VAL A 419 -13.18 11.24 0.29
N GLN A 420 -14.31 10.53 0.27
CA GLN A 420 -14.64 9.50 -0.70
C GLN A 420 -16.10 9.72 -1.09
N GLY A 421 -16.41 9.80 -2.38
CA GLY A 421 -17.77 10.08 -2.83
C GLY A 421 -18.15 11.58 -2.78
N GLY A 422 -17.20 12.51 -2.67
CA GLY A 422 -17.52 13.93 -2.43
C GLY A 422 -18.16 14.22 -1.05
N TYR A 423 -18.41 13.17 -0.26
CA TYR A 423 -18.89 13.23 1.11
C TYR A 423 -17.72 13.28 2.10
N GLU A 424 -17.90 14.08 3.13
CA GLU A 424 -17.02 14.08 4.29
C GLU A 424 -17.43 12.89 5.17
N ILE A 425 -16.77 11.74 5.02
CA ILE A 425 -16.97 10.62 5.95
C ILE A 425 -16.10 10.87 7.17
N PRO A 426 -16.66 11.13 8.36
CA PRO A 426 -15.88 11.25 9.57
C PRO A 426 -15.23 9.90 9.88
N VAL A 427 -13.95 9.75 9.54
CA VAL A 427 -13.04 8.87 10.25
C VAL A 427 -12.93 9.42 11.66
N LYS A 428 -13.70 8.85 12.60
CA LYS A 428 -13.26 8.91 13.99
C LYS A 428 -11.78 8.49 13.97
N PRO A 429 -10.85 9.32 14.50
CA PRO A 429 -9.48 8.87 14.61
C PRO A 429 -9.58 7.55 15.37
N ARG A 430 -8.79 6.55 14.99
CA ARG A 430 -8.67 5.32 15.78
C ARG A 430 -7.95 5.64 17.09
N LYS A 431 -8.37 6.69 17.81
CA LYS A 431 -8.26 6.81 19.24
C LYS A 431 -9.15 5.71 19.78
N VAL A 432 -8.50 4.68 20.29
CA VAL A 432 -9.06 3.83 21.33
C VAL A 432 -9.40 4.77 22.50
N GLU A 433 -10.56 5.42 22.47
CA GLU A 433 -11.17 6.12 23.63
C GLU A 433 -12.48 6.81 23.23
N SER A 434 -13.62 6.29 23.70
CA SER A 434 -14.48 7.01 24.68
C SER A 434 -15.93 6.52 24.77
N ASP A 435 -16.36 5.50 24.03
CA ASP A 435 -17.73 4.95 24.13
C ASP A 435 -17.81 3.58 24.84
N VAL A 436 -16.77 3.15 25.55
CA VAL A 436 -16.83 1.94 26.41
C VAL A 436 -17.06 2.39 27.84
N GLU A 437 -18.29 2.19 28.35
CA GLU A 437 -18.68 2.56 29.71
C GLU A 437 -18.04 1.67 30.79
N ASP A 438 -17.44 0.53 30.43
CA ASP A 438 -16.86 -0.44 31.38
C ASP A 438 -15.34 -0.21 31.63
N PRO A 439 -14.92 0.15 32.87
CA PRO A 439 -13.52 0.26 33.26
C PRO A 439 -12.69 -1.04 33.11
N ALA A 440 -13.32 -2.21 33.20
CA ALA A 440 -12.63 -3.50 33.06
C ALA A 440 -12.17 -3.72 31.61
N GLU A 441 -13.07 -3.51 30.65
CA GLU A 441 -12.77 -3.62 29.22
C GLU A 441 -11.70 -2.61 28.77
N ARG A 442 -11.67 -1.41 29.36
CA ARG A 442 -10.59 -0.44 29.13
C ARG A 442 -9.22 -0.95 29.61
N LYS A 443 -9.16 -1.56 30.80
CA LYS A 443 -7.92 -2.10 31.36
C LYS A 443 -7.39 -3.24 30.50
N ASP A 444 -8.27 -4.08 29.96
CA ASP A 444 -7.92 -5.18 29.06
C ASP A 444 -7.38 -4.68 27.72
N ARG A 445 -7.99 -3.68 27.10
CA ARG A 445 -7.46 -3.06 25.87
C ARG A 445 -6.10 -2.42 26.07
N MET A 446 -5.83 -1.81 27.24
CA MET A 446 -4.51 -1.26 27.56
C MET A 446 -3.45 -2.36 27.70
N ARG A 447 -3.80 -3.50 28.31
CA ARG A 447 -2.93 -4.69 28.40
C ARG A 447 -2.60 -5.25 27.00
N ILE A 448 -3.60 -5.37 26.12
CA ILE A 448 -3.42 -5.79 24.73
C ILE A 448 -2.48 -4.83 24.00
N ALA A 449 -2.74 -3.52 24.06
CA ALA A 449 -1.89 -2.51 23.44
C ALA A 449 -0.44 -2.56 23.96
N ASN A 450 -0.26 -2.83 25.25
CA ASN A 450 1.05 -3.00 25.85
C ASN A 450 1.75 -4.27 25.35
N ALA A 451 1.07 -5.41 25.26
CA ALA A 451 1.66 -6.63 24.71
C ALA A 451 2.00 -6.48 23.22
N THR A 452 1.12 -5.90 22.41
CA THR A 452 1.35 -5.63 20.97
C THR A 452 2.57 -4.76 20.72
N ALA A 453 2.91 -3.85 21.63
CA ALA A 453 4.10 -3.01 21.51
C ALA A 453 5.42 -3.74 21.83
N ALA A 454 5.39 -4.94 22.45
CA ALA A 454 6.56 -5.74 22.76
C ALA A 454 6.73 -6.91 21.76
N ARG A 455 7.82 -6.91 20.99
CA ARG A 455 8.08 -7.92 19.94
C ARG A 455 8.28 -9.32 20.56
N TYR A 456 7.63 -10.34 19.98
CA TYR A 456 7.67 -11.76 20.41
C TYR A 456 6.98 -12.09 21.73
N ILE A 457 6.21 -11.16 22.30
CA ILE A 457 5.38 -11.45 23.47
C ILE A 457 3.93 -11.57 22.99
N PRO A 458 3.29 -12.74 23.14
CA PRO A 458 1.90 -12.89 22.73
C PRO A 458 0.97 -11.92 23.48
N ILE A 459 -0.13 -11.52 22.85
CA ILE A 459 -1.19 -10.77 23.55
C ILE A 459 -1.88 -11.66 24.58
N PRO A 460 -2.35 -11.17 25.74
CA PRO A 460 -3.08 -12.01 26.69
C PRO A 460 -4.40 -12.54 26.09
N ILE A 461 -4.94 -13.63 26.66
CA ILE A 461 -6.28 -14.13 26.35
C ILE A 461 -7.29 -13.00 26.64
N SER A 462 -8.07 -12.62 25.64
CA SER A 462 -9.05 -11.55 25.76
C SER A 462 -10.38 -12.08 26.30
N ARG A 463 -11.26 -11.18 26.72
CA ARG A 463 -12.62 -11.56 27.13
C ARG A 463 -13.45 -12.09 25.95
N GLU A 464 -13.21 -11.58 24.73
CA GLU A 464 -13.85 -12.06 23.50
C GLU A 464 -13.49 -13.53 23.20
N ASP A 465 -12.31 -13.97 23.63
CA ASP A 465 -11.88 -15.38 23.49
C ASP A 465 -12.66 -16.32 24.40
N LEU A 466 -13.25 -15.82 25.50
CA LEU A 466 -13.98 -16.65 26.46
C LEU A 466 -15.27 -17.21 25.86
N ASP A 467 -16.03 -16.43 25.10
CA ASP A 467 -17.24 -16.92 24.44
C ASP A 467 -16.92 -18.03 23.44
N PHE A 468 -15.83 -17.83 22.68
CA PHE A 468 -15.32 -18.82 21.74
C PHE A 468 -14.82 -20.10 22.44
N PHE A 469 -14.09 -19.98 23.54
CA PHE A 469 -13.64 -21.11 24.34
C PHE A 469 -14.80 -21.85 25.01
N GLY A 470 -15.82 -21.11 25.44
CA GLY A 470 -17.08 -21.68 25.94
C GLY A 470 -17.75 -22.55 24.88
N TRP A 471 -17.80 -22.08 23.63
CA TRP A 471 -18.33 -22.85 22.50
C TRP A 471 -17.49 -24.10 22.18
N LEU A 472 -16.15 -24.02 22.23
CA LEU A 472 -15.27 -25.19 22.03
C LEU A 472 -15.49 -26.27 23.09
N MET A 473 -15.75 -25.86 24.33
CA MET A 473 -15.97 -26.74 25.48
C MET A 473 -17.43 -27.20 25.65
N GLY A 474 -18.36 -26.62 24.89
CA GLY A 474 -19.80 -26.84 25.08
C GLY A 474 -20.28 -26.43 26.47
N MET A 475 -19.81 -25.28 26.97
CA MET A 475 -20.12 -24.79 28.32
C MET A 475 -21.54 -24.24 28.41
N ASP A 476 -22.16 -24.41 29.59
CA ASP A 476 -23.38 -23.69 29.94
C ASP A 476 -23.08 -22.31 30.56
N ALA A 477 -24.14 -21.52 30.80
CA ALA A 477 -24.01 -20.18 31.35
C ALA A 477 -23.41 -20.13 32.77
N GLY A 478 -23.59 -21.19 33.57
CA GLY A 478 -23.00 -21.28 34.91
C GLY A 478 -21.50 -21.57 34.84
N GLU A 479 -21.10 -22.44 33.93
CA GLU A 479 -19.69 -22.77 33.66
C GLU A 479 -18.94 -21.58 33.04
N ALA A 480 -19.58 -20.82 32.15
CA ALA A 480 -19.04 -19.59 31.59
C ALA A 480 -18.68 -18.56 32.68
N LEU A 481 -19.52 -18.40 33.72
CA LEU A 481 -19.23 -17.51 34.86
C LEU A 481 -18.02 -17.97 35.68
N VAL A 482 -17.81 -19.28 35.79
CA VAL A 482 -16.62 -19.84 36.46
C VAL A 482 -15.37 -19.54 35.61
N MET A 483 -15.44 -19.72 34.30
CA MET A 483 -14.35 -19.38 33.38
C MET A 483 -14.01 -17.89 33.40
N GLU A 484 -15.00 -16.98 33.48
CA GLU A 484 -14.75 -15.54 33.66
C GLU A 484 -14.00 -15.24 34.97
N THR A 485 -14.29 -15.99 36.04
CA THR A 485 -13.60 -15.82 37.33
C THR A 485 -12.14 -16.27 37.23
N LEU A 486 -11.88 -17.45 36.64
CA LEU A 486 -10.52 -17.95 36.42
C LEU A 486 -9.73 -17.03 35.48
N HIS A 487 -10.40 -16.45 34.47
CA HIS A 487 -9.78 -15.50 33.54
C HIS A 487 -9.34 -14.21 34.24
N ALA A 488 -10.11 -13.72 35.21
CA ALA A 488 -9.71 -12.57 36.01
C ALA A 488 -8.42 -12.83 36.80
N ASP A 489 -8.30 -14.01 37.41
CA ASP A 489 -7.09 -14.45 38.14
C ASP A 489 -5.88 -14.61 37.19
N TYR A 490 -6.11 -15.17 36.00
CA TYR A 490 -5.11 -15.23 34.91
C TYR A 490 -4.63 -13.82 34.52
N LEU A 491 -5.53 -12.86 34.30
CA LEU A 491 -5.17 -11.50 33.89
C LEU A 491 -4.40 -10.74 34.98
N ASP A 492 -4.72 -10.96 36.25
CA ASP A 492 -3.98 -10.39 37.36
C ASP A 492 -2.57 -10.98 37.46
N THR A 493 -2.42 -12.29 37.24
CA THR A 493 -1.11 -12.95 37.17
C THR A 493 -0.30 -12.49 35.96
N TRP A 494 -0.94 -12.34 34.79
CA TRP A 494 -0.32 -11.77 33.59
C TRP A 494 0.23 -10.37 33.85
N THR A 495 -0.58 -9.52 34.49
CA THR A 495 -0.21 -8.15 34.87
C THR A 495 0.99 -8.15 35.83
N ALA A 496 1.01 -9.04 36.81
CA ALA A 496 2.07 -9.11 37.81
C ALA A 496 3.40 -9.66 37.24
N THR A 497 3.34 -10.61 36.30
CA THR A 497 4.51 -11.38 35.85
C THR A 497 5.00 -10.96 34.46
N ILE A 498 4.11 -10.83 33.48
CA ILE A 498 4.47 -10.64 32.07
C ILE A 498 4.66 -9.16 31.73
N GLU A 499 3.80 -8.26 32.23
CA GLU A 499 3.89 -6.83 31.91
C GLU A 499 5.25 -6.21 32.29
N PRO A 500 5.87 -6.52 33.46
CA PRO A 500 7.22 -6.05 33.78
C PRO A 500 8.31 -6.58 32.85
N LEU A 501 8.13 -7.78 32.26
CA LEU A 501 9.05 -8.33 31.27
C LEU A 501 8.86 -7.63 29.91
N ALA A 502 7.61 -7.40 29.51
CA ALA A 502 7.28 -6.68 28.28
C ALA A 502 7.84 -5.25 28.27
N GLU A 503 7.74 -4.51 29.38
CA GLU A 503 8.31 -3.16 29.48
C GLU A 503 9.84 -3.15 29.33
N LYS A 504 10.54 -4.15 29.88
CA LYS A 504 12.00 -4.30 29.71
C LYS A 504 12.39 -4.58 28.25
N VAL A 505 11.49 -5.18 27.47
CA VAL A 505 11.69 -5.45 26.03
C VAL A 505 11.39 -4.23 25.16
N LYS A 506 10.39 -3.40 25.53
CA LYS A 506 10.00 -2.18 24.78
C LYS A 506 11.07 -1.09 24.76
N GLY A 507 11.85 -0.94 25.83
CA GLY A 507 12.84 0.13 26.00
C GLY A 507 14.05 0.12 25.05
N GLY A 508 14.19 -0.87 24.17
CA GLY A 508 15.35 -1.06 23.29
C GLY A 508 15.22 -0.55 21.84
N LEU A 509 14.06 -0.03 21.42
CA LEU A 509 13.84 0.32 20.00
C LEU A 509 14.64 1.55 19.51
N GLY A 510 14.96 2.49 20.40
CA GLY A 510 15.75 3.69 20.05
C GLY A 510 17.26 3.45 19.86
N SER A 511 17.81 2.37 20.40
CA SER A 511 19.26 2.10 20.36
C SER A 511 19.70 1.22 19.18
N VAL A 512 18.78 0.52 18.50
CA VAL A 512 19.13 -0.36 17.36
C VAL A 512 19.52 0.42 16.11
N GLN A 513 18.96 1.62 15.90
CA GLN A 513 19.42 2.49 14.80
C GLN A 513 20.82 3.07 15.04
N THR A 514 21.34 2.99 16.27
CA THR A 514 22.66 3.53 16.63
C THR A 514 23.71 2.46 16.95
N HIS A 515 23.30 1.23 17.32
CA HIS A 515 24.19 0.14 17.75
C HIS A 515 23.85 -1.24 17.14
N GLY A 516 23.09 -1.30 16.04
CA GLY A 516 22.52 -2.54 15.47
C GLY A 516 23.48 -3.62 14.95
N GLY A 517 24.77 -3.57 15.29
CA GLY A 517 25.80 -4.51 14.83
C GLY A 517 26.45 -5.39 15.89
N ASP A 518 26.12 -5.21 17.18
CA ASP A 518 26.74 -5.99 18.26
C ASP A 518 25.96 -7.29 18.51
N VAL A 519 26.64 -8.43 18.32
CA VAL A 519 26.09 -9.78 18.52
C VAL A 519 25.68 -9.99 19.98
N ASP A 520 26.45 -9.48 20.94
CA ASP A 520 26.17 -9.66 22.37
C ASP A 520 24.86 -8.97 22.76
N VAL A 521 24.56 -7.81 22.15
CA VAL A 521 23.30 -7.07 22.36
C VAL A 521 22.10 -7.81 21.74
N ILE A 522 22.30 -8.45 20.59
CA ILE A 522 21.27 -9.28 19.93
C ILE A 522 20.95 -10.50 20.81
N GLU A 523 21.97 -11.19 21.32
CA GLU A 523 21.82 -12.36 22.19
C GLU A 523 21.19 -12.02 23.54
N GLU A 524 21.60 -10.92 24.18
CA GLU A 524 21.01 -10.49 25.45
C GLU A 524 19.52 -10.17 25.28
N ARG A 525 19.15 -9.50 24.17
CA ARG A 525 17.75 -9.22 23.85
C ARG A 525 16.96 -10.50 23.57
N ALA A 526 17.55 -11.44 22.82
CA ALA A 526 16.95 -12.73 22.53
C ALA A 526 16.60 -13.49 23.81
N ALA A 527 17.53 -13.51 24.77
CA ALA A 527 17.32 -14.15 26.07
C ALA A 527 16.15 -13.53 26.86
N ARG A 528 16.02 -12.19 26.85
CA ARG A 528 14.90 -11.51 27.50
C ARG A 528 13.56 -11.81 26.83
N ASN A 529 13.52 -11.81 25.48
CA ASN A 529 12.32 -12.16 24.73
C ASN A 529 11.91 -13.61 25.00
N ARG A 530 12.89 -14.53 25.04
CA ARG A 530 12.66 -15.94 25.33
C ARG A 530 12.07 -16.14 26.72
N ALA A 531 12.66 -15.53 27.75
CA ALA A 531 12.16 -15.62 29.11
C ALA A 531 10.73 -15.08 29.25
N ALA A 532 10.41 -13.99 28.54
CA ALA A 532 9.05 -13.45 28.52
C ALA A 532 8.06 -14.41 27.82
N LEU A 533 8.44 -14.98 26.67
CA LEU A 533 7.63 -15.94 25.94
C LEU A 533 7.40 -17.22 26.75
N GLU A 534 8.44 -17.79 27.36
CA GLU A 534 8.33 -18.99 28.20
C GLU A 534 7.40 -18.75 29.41
N ALA A 535 7.49 -17.58 30.05
CA ALA A 535 6.58 -17.22 31.14
C ALA A 535 5.12 -17.08 30.69
N VAL A 536 4.89 -16.60 29.46
CA VAL A 536 3.54 -16.56 28.86
C VAL A 536 3.00 -17.97 28.64
N LEU A 537 3.81 -18.87 28.06
CA LEU A 537 3.41 -20.24 27.78
C LEU A 537 3.08 -21.00 29.07
N GLU A 538 3.91 -20.87 30.11
CA GLU A 538 3.68 -21.49 31.42
C GLU A 538 2.38 -20.98 32.07
N LEU A 539 2.16 -19.66 32.08
CA LEU A 539 0.95 -19.06 32.65
C LEU A 539 -0.34 -19.50 31.93
N GLU A 540 -0.29 -19.64 30.60
CA GLU A 540 -1.45 -20.11 29.83
C GLU A 540 -1.72 -21.60 30.04
N ASP A 541 -0.68 -22.44 30.12
CA ASP A 541 -0.84 -23.86 30.44
C ASP A 541 -1.44 -24.05 31.84
N ASP A 542 -0.99 -23.27 32.83
CA ASP A 542 -1.58 -23.26 34.19
C ASP A 542 -3.06 -22.88 34.15
N PHE A 543 -3.43 -21.84 33.38
CA PHE A 543 -4.82 -21.43 33.20
C PHE A 543 -5.69 -22.54 32.57
N PHE A 544 -5.18 -23.22 31.54
CA PHE A 544 -5.90 -24.34 30.93
C PHE A 544 -6.01 -25.57 31.86
N ASP A 545 -4.99 -25.84 32.67
CA ASP A 545 -5.02 -26.89 33.69
C ASP A 545 -6.07 -26.57 34.77
N GLU A 546 -6.17 -25.32 35.23
CA GLU A 546 -7.18 -24.87 36.19
C GLU A 546 -8.61 -25.00 35.63
N ILE A 547 -8.82 -24.65 34.36
CA ILE A 547 -10.09 -24.90 33.66
C ILE A 547 -10.41 -26.40 33.67
N GLY A 548 -9.43 -27.24 33.29
CA GLY A 548 -9.59 -28.70 33.27
C GLY A 548 -9.92 -29.29 34.64
N LEU A 549 -9.38 -28.73 35.72
CA LEU A 549 -9.66 -29.15 37.10
C LEU A 549 -11.02 -28.67 37.63
N THR A 550 -11.47 -27.49 37.18
CA THR A 550 -12.65 -26.83 37.77
C THR A 550 -13.93 -27.17 37.03
N ILE A 551 -13.89 -27.18 35.69
CA ILE A 551 -15.06 -27.38 34.81
C ILE A 551 -14.87 -28.51 33.80
N GLY A 552 -13.67 -29.08 33.70
CA GLY A 552 -13.38 -30.22 32.83
C GLY A 552 -13.98 -31.54 33.32
N ASP A 553 -14.42 -32.36 32.38
CA ASP A 553 -14.77 -33.77 32.60
C ASP A 553 -14.23 -34.65 31.46
N ASP A 554 -14.41 -35.97 31.56
CA ASP A 554 -13.94 -36.91 30.53
C ASP A 554 -14.58 -36.67 29.15
N ALA A 555 -15.80 -36.12 29.09
CA ALA A 555 -16.48 -35.82 27.84
C ALA A 555 -15.93 -34.54 27.17
N ARG A 556 -15.38 -33.61 27.95
CA ARG A 556 -14.88 -32.30 27.49
C ARG A 556 -13.38 -32.22 27.27
N LYS A 557 -12.65 -33.32 27.42
CA LYS A 557 -11.20 -33.37 27.15
C LYS A 557 -10.86 -32.93 25.73
N GLY A 558 -11.70 -33.27 24.75
CA GLY A 558 -11.53 -32.84 23.36
C GLY A 558 -11.65 -31.32 23.19
N GLY A 559 -12.65 -30.70 23.84
CA GLY A 559 -12.82 -29.25 23.84
C GLY A 559 -11.66 -28.50 24.50
N LEU A 560 -11.11 -29.05 25.60
CA LEU A 560 -9.99 -28.43 26.30
C LEU A 560 -8.72 -28.45 25.45
N GLU A 561 -8.49 -29.56 24.74
CA GLU A 561 -7.40 -29.65 23.78
C GLU A 561 -7.60 -28.69 22.60
N ALA A 562 -8.84 -28.54 22.11
CA ALA A 562 -9.15 -27.57 21.06
C ALA A 562 -8.86 -26.13 21.50
N MET A 563 -9.12 -25.77 22.76
CA MET A 563 -8.74 -24.46 23.30
C MET A 563 -7.23 -24.24 23.26
N ARG A 564 -6.43 -25.23 23.66
CA ARG A 564 -4.95 -25.14 23.60
C ARG A 564 -4.45 -25.00 22.17
N VAL A 565 -5.02 -25.78 21.24
CA VAL A 565 -4.70 -25.72 19.82
C VAL A 565 -5.05 -24.35 19.23
N GLN A 566 -6.27 -23.84 19.46
CA GLN A 566 -6.62 -22.47 19.04
C GLN A 566 -5.61 -21.48 19.60
N ARG A 567 -5.32 -21.58 20.90
CA ARG A 567 -4.49 -20.58 21.55
C ARG A 567 -3.10 -20.51 20.95
N ALA A 568 -2.54 -21.64 20.53
CA ALA A 568 -1.29 -21.65 19.79
C ALA A 568 -1.38 -20.90 18.44
N PHE A 569 -2.49 -21.02 17.69
CA PHE A 569 -2.73 -20.17 16.52
C PHE A 569 -2.76 -18.68 16.86
N ASP A 570 -3.51 -18.30 17.90
CA ASP A 570 -3.63 -16.89 18.32
C ASP A 570 -2.27 -16.31 18.74
N ARG A 571 -1.43 -17.11 19.42
CA ARG A 571 -0.08 -16.69 19.80
C ARG A 571 0.80 -16.45 18.58
N ILE A 572 0.80 -17.38 17.62
CA ILE A 572 1.56 -17.23 16.36
C ILE A 572 1.15 -15.94 15.65
N ASP A 573 -0.15 -15.68 15.49
CA ASP A 573 -0.63 -14.44 14.85
C ASP A 573 -0.13 -13.20 15.61
N SER A 574 -0.26 -13.19 16.94
CA SER A 574 0.08 -12.03 17.76
C SER A 574 1.57 -11.64 17.78
N ILE A 575 2.49 -12.60 17.65
CA ILE A 575 3.95 -12.33 17.68
C ILE A 575 4.53 -11.95 16.31
N THR A 576 3.79 -12.20 15.23
CA THR A 576 4.19 -11.84 13.87
C THR A 576 3.99 -10.34 13.63
N SER A 577 4.88 -9.53 14.21
CA SER A 577 4.77 -8.05 14.20
C SER A 577 4.75 -7.37 12.82
N ARG A 578 4.91 -8.12 11.71
CA ARG A 578 4.70 -7.63 10.33
C ARG A 578 4.17 -8.75 9.45
N ARG A 579 3.16 -8.40 8.63
CA ARG A 579 2.45 -9.21 7.62
C ARG A 579 3.28 -9.60 6.38
N PHE A 580 4.59 -9.45 6.51
CA PHE A 580 5.67 -9.88 5.64
C PHE A 580 6.78 -10.31 6.59
N ASP A 581 7.56 -11.33 6.27
CA ASP A 581 8.73 -11.62 7.08
C ASP A 581 9.62 -10.36 7.09
N ALA A 582 9.58 -9.61 8.19
CA ALA A 582 10.16 -8.27 8.29
C ALA A 582 11.66 -8.26 7.98
N LEU A 583 12.29 -9.43 8.08
CA LEU A 583 13.71 -9.66 7.83
C LEU A 583 14.01 -9.88 6.35
N PHE A 584 13.04 -10.35 5.56
CA PHE A 584 13.24 -10.72 4.15
C PHE A 584 12.38 -9.91 3.17
N GLY A 585 11.33 -9.23 3.64
CA GLY A 585 10.36 -8.57 2.77
C GLY A 585 9.55 -9.55 1.91
N ILE A 586 9.53 -10.84 2.28
CA ILE A 586 8.86 -11.89 1.53
C ILE A 586 7.53 -12.20 2.22
N PRO A 587 6.42 -12.28 1.46
CA PRO A 587 5.16 -12.67 2.06
C PRO A 587 5.13 -14.16 2.40
N LEU A 588 4.58 -14.47 3.58
CA LEU A 588 4.35 -15.83 4.10
C LEU A 588 2.85 -15.98 4.38
N ILE A 589 2.30 -17.14 4.02
CA ILE A 589 0.90 -17.49 4.26
C ILE A 589 0.88 -18.38 5.48
N GLU A 590 0.70 -17.81 6.65
CA GLU A 590 0.65 -18.57 7.90
C GLU A 590 -0.61 -19.45 7.93
N PRO A 591 -0.59 -20.60 8.60
CA PRO A 591 -1.78 -21.42 8.75
C PRO A 591 -2.81 -20.67 9.64
N ALA A 592 -4.05 -20.57 9.17
CA ALA A 592 -5.16 -20.01 9.93
C ALA A 592 -5.84 -21.09 10.78
N SER A 593 -6.50 -20.68 11.86
CA SER A 593 -7.23 -21.63 12.70
C SER A 593 -8.58 -22.00 12.07
N PRO A 594 -8.86 -23.30 11.82
CA PRO A 594 -10.16 -23.71 11.31
C PRO A 594 -11.29 -23.50 12.34
N TYR A 595 -10.97 -23.52 13.65
CA TYR A 595 -11.98 -23.33 14.69
C TYR A 595 -12.50 -21.90 14.74
N ARG A 596 -11.59 -20.92 14.75
CA ARG A 596 -11.97 -19.50 14.80
C ARG A 596 -12.84 -19.13 13.60
N LEU A 597 -12.43 -19.56 12.41
CA LEU A 597 -13.16 -19.32 11.17
C LEU A 597 -14.54 -19.95 11.17
N LEU A 598 -14.65 -21.20 11.62
CA LEU A 598 -15.95 -21.87 11.74
C LEU A 598 -16.89 -21.14 12.70
N PHE A 599 -16.35 -20.60 13.80
CA PHE A 599 -17.13 -19.85 14.78
C PHE A 599 -17.61 -18.49 14.26
N GLU A 600 -16.76 -17.79 13.51
CA GLU A 600 -17.05 -16.46 12.94
C GLU A 600 -18.00 -16.52 11.74
N MET A 601 -18.10 -17.67 11.06
CA MET A 601 -19.00 -17.83 9.94
C MET A 601 -20.47 -17.90 10.38
N GLU A 602 -21.33 -17.21 9.62
CA GLU A 602 -22.78 -17.30 9.75
C GLU A 602 -23.27 -18.64 9.17
N LEU A 603 -23.34 -19.67 10.02
CA LEU A 603 -23.80 -21.02 9.71
C LEU A 603 -24.90 -21.47 10.67
N ASP A 604 -25.72 -22.43 10.24
CA ASP A 604 -26.66 -23.13 11.14
C ASP A 604 -25.90 -23.78 12.31
N ASP A 605 -26.42 -23.62 13.53
CA ASP A 605 -25.75 -24.07 14.75
C ASP A 605 -25.53 -25.59 14.75
N ALA A 606 -26.46 -26.39 14.22
CA ALA A 606 -26.31 -27.84 14.18
C ALA A 606 -25.23 -28.28 13.18
N VAL A 607 -25.07 -27.56 12.06
CA VAL A 607 -23.97 -27.77 11.11
C VAL A 607 -22.64 -27.41 11.75
N ARG A 608 -22.59 -26.24 12.41
CA ARG A 608 -21.39 -25.72 13.06
C ARG A 608 -20.89 -26.64 14.18
N ASP A 609 -21.79 -27.10 15.04
CA ASP A 609 -21.45 -28.00 16.15
C ASP A 609 -21.01 -29.39 15.66
N ARG A 610 -21.64 -29.93 14.61
CA ARG A 610 -21.20 -31.20 14.01
C ARG A 610 -19.75 -31.08 13.49
N ILE A 611 -19.46 -30.03 12.72
CA ILE A 611 -18.11 -29.83 12.17
C ILE A 611 -17.10 -29.59 13.30
N ARG A 612 -17.49 -28.87 14.37
CA ARG A 612 -16.63 -28.69 15.55
C ARG A 612 -16.16 -30.03 16.12
N GLU A 613 -17.08 -30.97 16.33
CA GLU A 613 -16.73 -32.31 16.83
C GLU A 613 -15.77 -33.04 15.86
N ASP A 614 -16.02 -32.96 14.54
CA ASP A 614 -15.17 -33.58 13.52
C ASP A 614 -13.74 -32.98 13.50
N ILE A 615 -13.56 -31.69 13.80
CA ILE A 615 -12.24 -31.06 13.96
C ILE A 615 -11.59 -31.49 15.30
N ILE A 616 -12.36 -31.59 16.39
CA ILE A 616 -11.86 -32.03 17.71
C ILE A 616 -11.20 -33.41 17.63
N GLU A 617 -11.74 -34.33 16.83
CA GLU A 617 -11.12 -35.64 16.58
C GLU A 617 -9.73 -35.53 15.92
N ARG A 618 -9.42 -34.40 15.28
CA ARG A 618 -8.15 -34.07 14.61
C ARG A 618 -7.25 -33.14 15.40
N ASN A 619 -7.53 -32.87 16.68
CA ASN A 619 -6.71 -31.99 17.51
C ASN A 619 -5.23 -32.35 17.55
N ALA A 620 -4.90 -33.66 17.56
CA ALA A 620 -3.51 -34.10 17.55
C ALA A 620 -2.77 -33.70 16.27
N ASP A 621 -3.45 -33.73 15.13
CA ASP A 621 -2.91 -33.34 13.82
C ASP A 621 -2.67 -31.82 13.79
N LEU A 622 -3.62 -31.02 14.28
CA LEU A 622 -3.48 -29.56 14.36
C LEU A 622 -2.42 -29.13 15.38
N ARG A 623 -2.35 -29.77 16.54
CA ARG A 623 -1.34 -29.49 17.58
C ARG A 623 0.08 -29.66 17.05
N ALA A 624 0.33 -30.74 16.32
CA ALA A 624 1.64 -31.01 15.73
C ALA A 624 2.12 -29.91 14.76
N VAL A 625 1.20 -29.09 14.24
CA VAL A 625 1.50 -27.98 13.31
C VAL A 625 1.92 -26.70 14.05
N VAL A 626 1.32 -26.43 15.21
CA VAL A 626 1.41 -25.14 15.92
C VAL A 626 2.32 -25.17 17.15
N GLU A 627 2.48 -26.33 17.80
CA GLU A 627 3.23 -26.46 19.05
C GLU A 627 4.72 -26.06 18.88
N GLY A 628 5.21 -25.18 19.75
CA GLY A 628 6.60 -24.73 19.80
C GLY A 628 7.01 -23.69 18.74
N ARG A 629 6.10 -23.28 17.85
CA ARG A 629 6.42 -22.35 16.76
C ARG A 629 6.90 -20.99 17.24
N GLU A 630 6.36 -20.50 18.34
CA GLU A 630 6.70 -19.20 18.89
C GLU A 630 8.19 -19.12 19.23
N ILE A 631 8.74 -20.22 19.78
CA ILE A 631 10.15 -20.37 20.12
C ILE A 631 10.98 -20.53 18.85
N ASP A 632 10.60 -21.43 17.93
CA ASP A 632 11.29 -21.61 16.64
C ASP A 632 11.44 -20.28 15.89
N ARG A 633 10.37 -19.47 15.89
CA ARG A 633 10.33 -18.18 15.21
C ARG A 633 11.30 -17.19 15.84
N LEU A 634 11.30 -17.08 17.18
CA LEU A 634 12.24 -16.23 17.91
C LEU A 634 13.69 -16.65 17.63
N GLU A 635 14.01 -17.94 17.76
CA GLU A 635 15.36 -18.46 17.54
C GLU A 635 15.84 -18.24 16.10
N SER A 636 14.96 -18.45 15.13
CA SER A 636 15.26 -18.23 13.72
C SER A 636 15.55 -16.75 13.45
N ASP A 637 14.75 -15.82 14.00
CA ASP A 637 14.94 -14.37 13.82
C ASP A 637 16.23 -13.88 14.47
N VAL A 638 16.60 -14.46 15.62
CA VAL A 638 17.86 -14.18 16.32
C VAL A 638 19.05 -14.71 15.54
N ALA A 639 19.00 -15.96 15.07
CA ALA A 639 20.07 -16.57 14.27
C ALA A 639 20.35 -15.75 12.99
N PHE A 640 19.31 -15.23 12.34
CA PHE A 640 19.47 -14.34 11.21
C PHE A 640 20.09 -12.99 11.60
N GLY A 641 19.65 -12.38 12.70
CA GLY A 641 20.24 -11.16 13.24
C GLY A 641 21.74 -11.29 13.51
N ILE A 642 22.15 -12.39 14.16
CA ILE A 642 23.56 -12.69 14.45
C ILE A 642 24.36 -12.87 13.16
N ALA A 643 23.82 -13.61 12.19
CA ALA A 643 24.52 -13.90 10.95
C ALA A 643 24.64 -12.68 10.01
N THR A 644 23.76 -11.68 10.17
CA THR A 644 23.77 -10.44 9.35
C THR A 644 24.48 -9.26 10.01
N ALA A 645 24.60 -9.24 11.35
CA ALA A 645 25.27 -8.17 12.07
C ALA A 645 26.71 -7.88 11.58
N PRO A 646 27.58 -8.89 11.33
CA PRO A 646 28.91 -8.67 10.78
C PRO A 646 28.91 -8.08 9.36
N LEU A 647 27.87 -8.37 8.56
CA LEU A 647 27.74 -7.91 7.17
C LEU A 647 27.26 -6.44 7.11
N ALA A 648 26.48 -6.00 8.10
CA ALA A 648 25.96 -4.64 8.17
C ALA A 648 26.92 -3.66 8.88
N TYR A 649 27.80 -4.15 9.78
CA TYR A 649 28.59 -3.30 10.69
C TYR A 649 30.07 -3.74 10.92
N GLY A 650 30.62 -4.67 10.14
CA GLY A 650 32.00 -5.18 10.31
C GLY A 650 33.11 -4.09 10.30
N GLU A 651 34.16 -4.29 11.10
CA GLU A 651 35.13 -3.26 11.51
C GLU A 651 36.06 -2.68 10.42
N ASP A 652 36.26 -3.32 9.26
CA ASP A 652 37.41 -2.97 8.39
C ASP A 652 37.10 -2.44 6.98
N PHE A 653 36.20 -1.46 6.86
CA PHE A 653 36.04 -0.71 5.60
C PHE A 653 37.04 0.44 5.40
N TYR A 654 37.88 0.72 6.40
CA TYR A 654 38.62 1.99 6.48
C TYR A 654 40.06 1.97 5.95
N GLY A 655 40.55 0.84 5.42
CA GLY A 655 41.97 0.67 5.04
C GLY A 655 42.30 0.44 3.54
N GLY A 656 41.32 0.12 2.68
CA GLY A 656 41.55 -0.32 1.29
C GLY A 656 41.29 0.73 0.19
N THR A 657 41.61 0.37 -1.05
CA THR A 657 41.26 1.13 -2.26
C THR A 657 39.73 1.13 -2.52
N VAL A 658 39.23 2.05 -3.35
CA VAL A 658 37.79 2.13 -3.69
C VAL A 658 37.27 0.81 -4.27
N GLU A 659 38.06 0.16 -5.12
CA GLU A 659 37.73 -1.14 -5.74
C GLU A 659 37.63 -2.26 -4.70
N GLU A 660 38.52 -2.29 -3.70
CA GLU A 660 38.49 -3.27 -2.62
C GLU A 660 37.30 -3.05 -1.69
N ALA A 661 36.97 -1.79 -1.39
CA ALA A 661 35.77 -1.44 -0.64
C ALA A 661 34.49 -1.79 -1.41
N MET A 662 34.45 -1.56 -2.73
CA MET A 662 33.32 -1.95 -3.57
C MET A 662 33.18 -3.46 -3.69
N ALA A 663 34.29 -4.19 -3.90
CA ALA A 663 34.29 -5.65 -3.96
C ALA A 663 33.88 -6.27 -2.61
N ALA A 664 34.35 -5.72 -1.49
CA ALA A 664 33.95 -6.15 -0.16
C ALA A 664 32.46 -5.87 0.11
N SER A 665 31.98 -4.67 -0.25
CA SER A 665 30.55 -4.32 -0.14
C SER A 665 29.68 -5.23 -1.02
N ALA A 666 30.08 -5.50 -2.25
CA ALA A 666 29.37 -6.38 -3.16
C ALA A 666 29.34 -7.82 -2.65
N ALA A 667 30.48 -8.33 -2.16
CA ALA A 667 30.56 -9.67 -1.56
C ALA A 667 29.73 -9.78 -0.27
N MET A 668 29.67 -8.73 0.56
CA MET A 668 28.80 -8.68 1.73
C MET A 668 27.33 -8.64 1.36
N SER A 669 26.94 -7.83 0.37
CA SER A 669 25.58 -7.83 -0.15
C SER A 669 25.21 -9.18 -0.75
N GLN A 670 26.09 -9.83 -1.52
CA GLN A 670 25.86 -11.18 -2.04
C GLN A 670 25.68 -12.20 -0.91
N ARG A 671 26.56 -12.19 0.09
CA ARG A 671 26.46 -13.12 1.22
C ARG A 671 25.22 -12.88 2.08
N TYR A 672 24.83 -11.61 2.27
CA TYR A 672 23.57 -11.26 2.91
C TYR A 672 22.38 -11.83 2.14
N LEU A 673 22.38 -11.67 0.81
CA LEU A 673 21.34 -12.19 -0.06
C LEU A 673 21.29 -13.72 -0.07
N GLU A 674 22.43 -14.40 -0.10
CA GLU A 674 22.52 -15.88 0.00
C GLU A 674 21.94 -16.39 1.31
N LEU A 675 22.37 -15.81 2.44
CA LEU A 675 21.86 -16.17 3.76
C LEU A 675 20.36 -15.88 3.88
N ALA A 676 19.91 -14.74 3.33
CA ALA A 676 18.51 -14.39 3.29
C ALA A 676 17.68 -15.38 2.47
N ARG A 677 18.19 -15.82 1.31
CA ARG A 677 17.56 -16.84 0.46
C ARG A 677 17.44 -18.18 1.18
N GLU A 678 18.54 -18.65 1.79
CA GLU A 678 18.55 -19.92 2.52
C GLU A 678 17.52 -19.92 3.64
N ARG A 679 17.51 -18.87 4.48
CA ARG A 679 16.59 -18.76 5.61
C ARG A 679 15.15 -18.54 5.20
N ALA A 680 14.89 -17.71 4.18
CA ALA A 680 13.55 -17.52 3.65
C ALA A 680 12.97 -18.79 3.04
N SER A 681 13.80 -19.56 2.31
CA SER A 681 13.40 -20.85 1.72
C SER A 681 12.97 -21.84 2.79
N VAL A 682 13.80 -22.05 3.82
CA VAL A 682 13.46 -22.96 4.94
C VAL A 682 12.16 -22.56 5.61
N ARG A 683 11.99 -21.26 5.95
CA ARG A 683 10.78 -20.77 6.61
C ARG A 683 9.54 -20.93 5.76
N ARG A 684 9.61 -20.66 4.46
CA ARG A 684 8.46 -20.86 3.58
C ARG A 684 8.13 -22.34 3.45
N SER A 685 9.11 -23.22 3.27
CA SER A 685 8.86 -24.67 3.23
C SER A 685 8.19 -25.16 4.52
N GLU A 686 8.66 -24.73 5.69
CA GLU A 686 8.01 -25.04 6.97
C GLU A 686 6.57 -24.53 7.00
N THR A 687 6.35 -23.27 6.63
CA THR A 687 5.03 -22.64 6.66
C THR A 687 4.07 -23.31 5.67
N THR A 688 4.52 -23.64 4.45
CA THR A 688 3.74 -24.38 3.45
C THR A 688 3.38 -25.78 3.93
N ASN A 689 4.32 -26.52 4.52
CA ASN A 689 4.06 -27.85 5.06
C ASN A 689 2.98 -27.79 6.17
N ARG A 690 3.09 -26.80 7.05
CA ARG A 690 2.13 -26.55 8.13
C ARG A 690 0.76 -26.18 7.60
N ARG A 691 0.69 -25.23 6.65
CA ARG A 691 -0.54 -24.87 5.95
C ARG A 691 -1.19 -26.10 5.31
N ASN A 692 -0.42 -26.91 4.58
CA ASN A 692 -0.94 -28.11 3.93
C ASN A 692 -1.47 -29.14 4.94
N ALA A 693 -0.85 -29.25 6.12
CA ALA A 693 -1.36 -30.11 7.20
C ALA A 693 -2.68 -29.59 7.78
N VAL A 694 -2.83 -28.28 8.00
CA VAL A 694 -4.12 -27.69 8.39
C VAL A 694 -5.16 -27.85 7.28
N GLN A 695 -4.76 -27.64 6.02
CA GLN A 695 -5.65 -27.81 4.88
C GLN A 695 -6.17 -29.24 4.78
N ALA A 696 -5.33 -30.26 5.04
CA ALA A 696 -5.77 -31.65 5.07
C ALA A 696 -6.86 -31.89 6.13
N VAL A 697 -6.73 -31.29 7.33
CA VAL A 697 -7.78 -31.35 8.35
C VAL A 697 -9.06 -30.64 7.89
N VAL A 698 -8.93 -29.48 7.25
CA VAL A 698 -10.07 -28.73 6.68
C VAL A 698 -10.79 -29.55 5.61
N ASP A 699 -10.07 -30.12 4.66
CA ASP A 699 -10.64 -30.88 3.54
C ASP A 699 -11.32 -32.17 4.01
N GLU A 700 -10.84 -32.77 5.10
CA GLU A 700 -11.39 -34.03 5.64
C GLU A 700 -12.52 -33.82 6.65
N SER A 701 -12.43 -32.81 7.51
CA SER A 701 -13.35 -32.59 8.64
C SER A 701 -14.30 -31.41 8.46
N VAL A 702 -13.97 -30.41 7.64
CA VAL A 702 -14.76 -29.17 7.51
C VAL A 702 -15.54 -29.13 6.20
N ILE A 703 -14.84 -29.16 5.07
CA ILE A 703 -15.44 -28.99 3.74
C ILE A 703 -16.58 -29.99 3.47
N PRO A 704 -16.49 -31.29 3.82
CA PRO A 704 -17.57 -32.24 3.57
C PRO A 704 -18.86 -31.93 4.35
N GLY A 705 -18.75 -31.17 5.44
CA GLY A 705 -19.87 -30.78 6.28
C GLY A 705 -20.57 -29.49 5.83
N LEU A 706 -20.01 -28.75 4.87
CA LEU A 706 -20.51 -27.46 4.40
C LEU A 706 -21.24 -27.58 3.07
N SER A 707 -22.09 -26.59 2.76
CA SER A 707 -22.60 -26.39 1.41
C SER A 707 -21.45 -26.04 0.46
N SER A 708 -21.60 -26.22 -0.85
CA SER A 708 -20.55 -25.85 -1.82
C SER A 708 -20.14 -24.38 -1.68
N LEU A 709 -21.13 -23.49 -1.48
CA LEU A 709 -20.89 -22.06 -1.31
C LEU A 709 -20.15 -21.74 -0.01
N ASP A 710 -20.59 -22.33 1.11
CA ASP A 710 -19.95 -22.11 2.42
C ASP A 710 -18.54 -22.72 2.48
N GLY A 711 -18.31 -23.85 1.81
CA GLY A 711 -17.00 -24.49 1.70
C GLY A 711 -15.99 -23.62 0.96
N LEU A 712 -16.39 -23.06 -0.18
CA LEU A 712 -15.55 -22.11 -0.93
C LEU A 712 -15.29 -20.82 -0.13
N ARG A 713 -16.31 -20.28 0.55
CA ARG A 713 -16.15 -19.12 1.45
C ARG A 713 -15.17 -19.41 2.58
N PHE A 714 -15.26 -20.58 3.19
CA PHE A 714 -14.35 -21.01 4.26
C PHE A 714 -12.90 -21.04 3.76
N GLN A 715 -12.65 -21.60 2.57
CA GLN A 715 -11.32 -21.66 1.97
C GLN A 715 -10.73 -20.27 1.70
N LEU A 716 -11.54 -19.33 1.19
CA LEU A 716 -11.09 -17.95 1.01
C LEU A 716 -10.72 -17.29 2.33
N GLU A 717 -11.59 -17.35 3.35
CA GLU A 717 -11.31 -16.73 4.66
C GLU A 717 -10.11 -17.37 5.37
N MET A 718 -9.92 -18.69 5.24
CA MET A 718 -8.70 -19.40 5.68
C MET A 718 -7.45 -18.75 5.09
N PHE A 719 -7.46 -18.50 3.77
CA PHE A 719 -6.33 -17.88 3.11
C PHE A 719 -6.16 -16.42 3.54
N GLU A 720 -7.23 -15.65 3.61
CA GLU A 720 -7.23 -14.24 4.02
C GLU A 720 -6.62 -14.01 5.40
N GLN A 721 -7.03 -14.83 6.36
CA GLN A 721 -6.50 -14.82 7.71
C GLN A 721 -5.03 -15.24 7.73
N GLY A 722 -4.64 -16.23 6.93
CA GLY A 722 -3.24 -16.63 6.78
C GLY A 722 -2.31 -15.52 6.25
N TRP A 723 -2.88 -14.50 5.59
CA TRP A 723 -2.19 -13.27 5.18
C TRP A 723 -2.31 -12.10 6.19
N GLY A 724 -2.82 -12.35 7.39
CA GLY A 724 -3.05 -11.34 8.43
C GLY A 724 -4.12 -10.31 8.07
N GLY A 725 -5.11 -10.68 7.26
CA GLY A 725 -6.26 -9.84 6.89
C GLY A 725 -5.90 -8.62 6.02
N VAL A 726 -4.67 -8.52 5.52
CA VAL A 726 -4.18 -7.38 4.71
C VAL A 726 -4.91 -7.22 3.39
N ARG A 727 -5.54 -8.30 2.92
CA ARG A 727 -6.19 -8.40 1.61
C ARG A 727 -7.70 -8.13 1.66
N LYS A 728 -8.24 -7.73 2.83
CA LYS A 728 -9.65 -7.43 3.02
C LYS A 728 -10.05 -6.11 2.34
N SER A 729 -10.36 -6.20 1.06
CA SER A 729 -11.38 -5.37 0.41
C SER A 729 -12.24 -6.28 -0.47
N HIS A 730 -13.26 -6.90 0.14
CA HIS A 730 -14.23 -7.80 -0.51
C HIS A 730 -15.47 -7.05 -0.93
N ASP A 731 -15.31 -5.92 -1.61
CA ASP A 731 -16.48 -5.16 -2.02
C ASP A 731 -17.40 -6.04 -2.88
N GLY A 732 -16.84 -6.82 -3.81
CA GLY A 732 -17.61 -7.71 -4.69
C GLY A 732 -18.37 -8.84 -3.97
N LEU A 733 -17.68 -9.62 -3.13
CA LEU A 733 -18.30 -10.76 -2.41
C LEU A 733 -19.34 -10.29 -1.39
N ASP A 734 -19.04 -9.25 -0.60
CA ASP A 734 -19.98 -8.69 0.37
C ASP A 734 -21.22 -8.11 -0.32
N ILE A 735 -21.04 -7.45 -1.48
CA ILE A 735 -22.14 -6.96 -2.31
C ILE A 735 -23.01 -8.13 -2.78
N ALA A 736 -22.40 -9.17 -3.34
CA ALA A 736 -23.13 -10.31 -3.90
C ALA A 736 -23.89 -11.10 -2.81
N LEU A 737 -23.29 -11.30 -1.63
CA LEU A 737 -23.97 -11.90 -0.48
C LEU A 737 -25.15 -11.04 0.01
N LYS A 738 -25.01 -9.71 0.02
CA LYS A 738 -26.12 -8.80 0.33
C LYS A 738 -27.25 -8.89 -0.70
N VAL A 739 -26.91 -9.03 -1.98
CA VAL A 739 -27.89 -9.23 -3.05
C VAL A 739 -28.64 -10.54 -2.85
N LEU A 740 -27.93 -11.66 -2.61
CA LEU A 740 -28.54 -12.97 -2.41
C LEU A 740 -29.52 -13.01 -1.22
N ARG A 741 -29.33 -12.12 -0.23
CA ARG A 741 -30.21 -11.98 0.95
C ARG A 741 -31.45 -11.10 0.72
N MET A 742 -31.66 -10.57 -0.48
CA MET A 742 -32.85 -9.78 -0.78
C MET A 742 -34.11 -10.66 -0.87
N ASP A 743 -35.15 -10.29 -0.14
CA ASP A 743 -36.40 -11.05 -0.07
C ASP A 743 -37.24 -11.00 -1.36
N ASP A 744 -36.90 -10.12 -2.31
CA ASP A 744 -37.65 -9.87 -3.54
C ASP A 744 -36.87 -10.19 -4.82
N LEU A 745 -35.82 -11.02 -4.73
CA LEU A 745 -35.30 -11.70 -5.92
C LEU A 745 -36.34 -12.70 -6.42
N ASP A 746 -36.58 -12.72 -7.72
CA ASP A 746 -37.30 -13.85 -8.30
C ASP A 746 -36.42 -15.12 -8.31
N GLU A 747 -37.04 -16.27 -8.58
CA GLU A 747 -36.37 -17.57 -8.53
C GLU A 747 -35.20 -17.65 -9.53
N ASP A 748 -35.35 -17.07 -10.72
CA ASP A 748 -34.32 -17.08 -11.75
C ASP A 748 -33.14 -16.16 -11.36
N GLN A 749 -33.42 -14.99 -10.79
CA GLN A 749 -32.42 -14.07 -10.25
C GLN A 749 -31.64 -14.72 -9.10
N ALA A 750 -32.32 -15.35 -8.15
CA ALA A 750 -31.69 -16.00 -7.01
C ALA A 750 -30.73 -17.11 -7.45
N VAL A 751 -31.18 -18.01 -8.34
CA VAL A 751 -30.34 -19.09 -8.89
C VAL A 751 -29.15 -18.53 -9.69
N THR A 752 -29.37 -17.46 -10.45
CA THR A 752 -28.28 -16.84 -11.23
C THR A 752 -27.25 -16.19 -10.32
N VAL A 753 -27.65 -15.45 -9.29
CA VAL A 753 -26.73 -14.82 -8.32
C VAL A 753 -25.93 -15.89 -7.56
N GLU A 754 -26.59 -16.98 -7.15
CA GLU A 754 -25.91 -18.11 -6.49
C GLU A 754 -24.86 -18.75 -7.41
N THR A 755 -25.21 -19.00 -8.68
CA THR A 755 -24.27 -19.54 -9.67
C THR A 755 -23.07 -18.61 -9.88
N LEU A 756 -23.31 -17.30 -10.00
CA LEU A 756 -22.24 -16.31 -10.17
C LEU A 756 -21.32 -16.23 -8.95
N LEU A 757 -21.88 -16.39 -7.75
CA LEU A 757 -21.11 -16.44 -6.51
C LEU A 757 -20.23 -17.68 -6.45
N VAL A 758 -20.75 -18.86 -6.79
CA VAL A 758 -19.96 -20.09 -6.86
C VAL A 758 -18.81 -19.94 -7.86
N ASP A 759 -19.11 -19.55 -9.10
CA ASP A 759 -18.11 -19.31 -10.15
C ASP A 759 -17.02 -18.30 -9.72
N HIS A 760 -17.43 -17.24 -9.01
CA HIS A 760 -16.51 -16.22 -8.52
C HIS A 760 -15.56 -16.77 -7.45
N LEU A 761 -16.11 -17.47 -6.47
CA LEU A 761 -15.34 -18.04 -5.37
C LEU A 761 -14.38 -19.14 -5.87
N GLU A 762 -14.81 -20.00 -6.80
CA GLU A 762 -13.94 -21.00 -7.44
C GLU A 762 -12.72 -20.34 -8.10
N ARG A 763 -12.94 -19.29 -8.89
CA ARG A 763 -11.84 -18.54 -9.54
C ARG A 763 -10.94 -17.82 -8.55
N GLU A 764 -11.48 -17.26 -7.47
CA GLU A 764 -10.66 -16.65 -6.43
C GLU A 764 -9.79 -17.70 -5.73
N THR A 765 -10.34 -18.88 -5.43
CA THR A 765 -9.59 -20.00 -4.84
C THR A 765 -8.48 -20.49 -5.79
N GLU A 766 -8.78 -20.69 -7.08
CA GLU A 766 -7.76 -21.06 -8.10
C GLU A 766 -6.64 -20.00 -8.18
N LEU A 767 -6.99 -18.71 -8.24
CA LEU A 767 -6.04 -17.61 -8.29
C LEU A 767 -5.11 -17.59 -7.05
N ILE A 768 -5.66 -17.95 -5.89
CA ILE A 768 -4.95 -18.03 -4.62
C ILE A 768 -3.94 -19.19 -4.63
N GLU A 769 -4.33 -20.35 -5.14
CA GLU A 769 -3.47 -21.52 -5.29
C GLU A 769 -2.33 -21.27 -6.28
N ASP A 770 -2.64 -20.65 -7.41
CA ASP A 770 -1.67 -20.20 -8.41
C ASP A 770 -0.65 -19.25 -7.78
N LEU A 771 -1.10 -18.24 -7.05
CA LEU A 771 -0.21 -17.31 -6.36
C LEU A 771 0.70 -18.04 -5.36
N ALA A 772 0.16 -18.97 -4.57
CA ALA A 772 0.96 -19.74 -3.62
C ALA A 772 2.05 -20.56 -4.33
N THR A 773 1.74 -21.08 -5.52
CA THR A 773 2.68 -21.81 -6.38
C THR A 773 3.74 -20.88 -6.98
N ASP A 774 3.32 -19.77 -7.59
CA ASP A 774 4.20 -18.74 -8.18
C ASP A 774 5.18 -18.18 -7.14
N MET A 775 4.67 -17.83 -5.96
CA MET A 775 5.51 -17.36 -4.86
C MET A 775 6.57 -18.39 -4.48
N SER A 776 6.26 -19.68 -4.56
CA SER A 776 7.23 -20.75 -4.26
C SER A 776 8.34 -20.84 -5.32
N MET A 777 8.03 -20.56 -6.59
CA MET A 777 9.01 -20.57 -7.69
C MET A 777 9.91 -19.33 -7.74
N GLU A 778 9.41 -18.14 -7.39
CA GLU A 778 10.19 -16.89 -7.46
C GLU A 778 11.39 -16.81 -6.49
N ILE A 779 11.44 -17.69 -5.47
CA ILE A 779 12.59 -17.82 -4.55
C ILE A 779 13.90 -18.07 -5.31
N GLU A 780 13.84 -18.77 -6.45
CA GLU A 780 15.01 -19.06 -7.27
C GLU A 780 15.52 -17.84 -8.05
N ARG A 781 14.67 -16.83 -8.29
CA ARG A 781 14.96 -15.69 -9.17
C ARG A 781 15.28 -14.37 -8.45
N PHE A 782 14.92 -14.24 -7.16
CA PHE A 782 15.12 -13.04 -6.33
C PHE A 782 14.84 -11.73 -7.09
N ASP A 783 13.60 -11.58 -7.52
CA ASP A 783 13.10 -10.28 -7.97
C ASP A 783 12.68 -9.50 -6.71
N SER A 784 13.53 -8.57 -6.25
CA SER A 784 13.36 -7.80 -5.00
C SER A 784 12.26 -6.74 -5.06
N SER A 785 11.32 -6.88 -5.97
CA SER A 785 10.41 -5.82 -6.41
C SER A 785 8.98 -5.95 -5.86
N GLY A 786 8.67 -6.97 -5.04
CA GLY A 786 7.34 -7.09 -4.41
C GLY A 786 6.18 -7.47 -5.36
N ARG A 787 6.50 -7.95 -6.57
CA ARG A 787 5.59 -8.06 -7.73
C ARG A 787 4.44 -9.10 -7.68
N PRO A 788 4.53 -10.27 -7.00
CA PRO A 788 3.44 -11.26 -7.02
C PRO A 788 2.12 -10.74 -6.43
N ASN A 789 2.22 -9.90 -5.39
CA ASN A 789 1.05 -9.33 -4.74
C ASN A 789 0.29 -8.39 -5.67
N GLU A 790 0.98 -7.64 -6.52
CA GLU A 790 0.34 -6.70 -7.44
C GLU A 790 -0.40 -7.45 -8.55
N LYS A 791 0.23 -8.50 -9.15
CA LYS A 791 -0.40 -9.37 -10.16
C LYS A 791 -1.67 -10.02 -9.62
N PHE A 792 -1.60 -10.51 -8.38
CA PHE A 792 -2.73 -11.07 -7.67
C PHE A 792 -3.83 -10.03 -7.41
N VAL A 793 -3.49 -8.86 -6.86
CA VAL A 793 -4.45 -7.78 -6.56
C VAL A 793 -5.20 -7.35 -7.82
N PHE A 794 -4.51 -7.25 -8.96
CA PHE A 794 -5.14 -6.94 -10.24
C PHE A 794 -6.07 -8.05 -10.71
N ARG A 795 -5.58 -9.30 -10.80
CA ARG A 795 -6.40 -10.44 -11.25
C ARG A 795 -7.63 -10.64 -10.35
N ARG A 796 -7.47 -10.46 -9.04
CA ARG A 796 -8.59 -10.47 -8.09
C ARG A 796 -9.55 -9.32 -8.36
N GLY A 797 -9.05 -8.11 -8.58
CA GLY A 797 -9.85 -6.95 -8.96
C GLY A 797 -10.65 -7.17 -10.25
N GLU A 798 -10.08 -7.86 -11.24
CA GLU A 798 -10.79 -8.28 -12.46
C GLU A 798 -11.95 -9.22 -12.16
N ILE A 799 -11.71 -10.25 -11.34
CA ILE A 799 -12.73 -11.24 -10.95
C ILE A 799 -13.87 -10.56 -10.17
N GLN A 800 -13.55 -9.63 -9.27
CA GLN A 800 -14.52 -8.86 -8.50
C GLN A 800 -15.33 -7.88 -9.37
N GLU A 801 -14.68 -7.16 -10.27
CA GLU A 801 -15.38 -6.20 -11.14
C GLU A 801 -16.36 -6.93 -12.07
N ARG A 802 -15.98 -8.10 -12.62
CA ARG A 802 -16.89 -8.93 -13.43
C ARG A 802 -18.12 -9.39 -12.66
N LEU A 803 -17.95 -9.78 -11.39
CA LEU A 803 -19.09 -10.12 -10.53
C LEU A 803 -20.04 -8.92 -10.41
N ILE A 804 -19.50 -7.73 -10.12
CA ILE A 804 -20.28 -6.49 -10.00
C ILE A 804 -21.03 -6.17 -11.31
N GLN A 805 -20.36 -6.22 -12.47
CA GLN A 805 -21.00 -5.91 -13.76
C GLN A 805 -22.15 -6.88 -14.08
N LYS A 806 -21.98 -8.16 -13.79
CA LYS A 806 -23.04 -9.16 -13.98
C LYS A 806 -24.22 -8.94 -13.04
N LEU A 807 -23.97 -8.57 -11.77
CA LEU A 807 -25.04 -8.20 -10.83
C LEU A 807 -25.82 -6.98 -11.33
N LEU A 808 -25.14 -5.95 -11.84
CA LEU A 808 -25.80 -4.77 -12.43
C LEU A 808 -26.68 -5.11 -13.64
N ALA A 809 -26.35 -6.16 -14.39
CA ALA A 809 -27.14 -6.60 -15.54
C ALA A 809 -28.38 -7.43 -15.18
N ILE A 810 -28.39 -8.10 -14.03
CA ILE A 810 -29.47 -9.01 -13.60
C ILE A 810 -30.49 -8.31 -12.69
N LEU A 811 -30.05 -7.33 -11.91
CA LEU A 811 -30.88 -6.64 -10.92
C LEU A 811 -31.69 -5.49 -11.53
N THR A 812 -32.88 -5.24 -10.97
CA THR A 812 -33.68 -4.07 -11.33
C THR A 812 -33.10 -2.77 -10.76
N PRO A 813 -33.41 -1.59 -11.34
CA PRO A 813 -32.98 -0.31 -10.77
C PRO A 813 -33.36 -0.13 -9.29
N GLU A 814 -34.53 -0.61 -8.88
CA GLU A 814 -34.99 -0.55 -7.49
C GLU A 814 -34.21 -1.49 -6.56
N GLN A 815 -33.75 -2.64 -7.06
CA GLN A 815 -32.88 -3.57 -6.33
C GLN A 815 -31.45 -2.99 -6.22
N ILE A 816 -30.91 -2.42 -7.30
CA ILE A 816 -29.60 -1.77 -7.35
C ILE A 816 -29.52 -0.61 -6.35
N ALA A 817 -30.54 0.25 -6.32
CA ALA A 817 -30.61 1.41 -5.42
C ALA A 817 -30.58 1.03 -3.92
N ARG A 818 -30.96 -0.22 -3.57
CA ARG A 818 -30.91 -0.72 -2.18
C ARG A 818 -29.53 -1.16 -1.73
N VAL A 819 -28.57 -1.32 -2.65
CA VAL A 819 -27.17 -1.63 -2.34
C VAL A 819 -26.33 -0.41 -2.72
N PRO A 820 -25.94 0.45 -1.76
CA PRO A 820 -25.26 1.71 -2.05
C PRO A 820 -24.01 1.55 -2.93
N ALA A 821 -23.26 0.47 -2.75
CA ALA A 821 -22.07 0.18 -3.54
C ALA A 821 -22.37 -0.18 -5.01
N LEU A 822 -23.53 -0.76 -5.30
CA LEU A 822 -24.00 -1.00 -6.68
C LEU A 822 -24.61 0.26 -7.28
N ALA A 823 -25.40 1.01 -6.51
CA ALA A 823 -25.99 2.28 -6.94
C ALA A 823 -24.92 3.27 -7.43
N ASN A 824 -23.86 3.45 -6.63
CA ASN A 824 -22.71 4.30 -6.99
C ASN A 824 -21.94 3.85 -8.25
N ARG A 825 -22.16 2.61 -8.73
CA ARG A 825 -21.51 2.07 -9.94
C ARG A 825 -22.44 2.08 -11.16
N ALA A 826 -23.75 2.18 -10.92
CA ALA A 826 -24.79 2.33 -11.93
C ALA A 826 -24.92 3.79 -12.38
N ASP A 827 -24.84 4.72 -11.42
CA ASP A 827 -24.75 6.17 -11.62
C ASP A 827 -23.38 6.57 -12.20
#